data_AF-A0A0C9VE83-F1
#
_entry.id   AF-A0A0C9VE83-F1
#
_cell.length_a   1.000
_cell.length_b   1.000
_cell.length_c   1.000
_cell.angle_alpha   90.00
_cell.angle_beta   90.00
_cell.angle_gamma   90.00
#
_symmetry.space_group_name_H-M   'P 1'
#
loop_
_entity.id
_entity.type
_entity.pdbx_description
1 polymer ?
#
loop_
_entity_poly.entity_id
_entity_poly.type
_entity_poly.pdbx_seq_one_letter_code
_entity_poly.pdbx_strand_id
1 'polypeptide(L)'
;RQISFAQINRLEDLWRENPNATLADLEKPGVDDEPQPILLRYEDAYQYQNIFGPLVKIEADYDKRLKESQTQTDITVRWDLGLNQKRVAWFTLPKLESGEVRLAVGDELRLRYSGELHKPWEGVGHVIKIPNNVSDEIGLELRRSEGVPSEITHGFSADFVWKSTSFDRMQLAMKTFAVDEKSVSGYIYHKLLGHELEPQILKTQMPKRFSAPGLPELNHSQMYAVKSVLQKPLSLIQGPPGTGKTVTSASIVYHLAKMNPGQVLVCAPSNVAVDQLTEKIHSTGLKVVRLTAKSREALDSSISFLTLHKQVANNTSHVELQKLIQLKNEQGELSSNDERKYKTLIRACEKEILSAADVICCTCVGAGDPRLSKLKFRTVLIDEATQAAEPECMIPLVLGCKQVVLVGDHQQLGPVIMNKKAARAGLTQSLFERLVVLGNRPIRLQVQYRMHPCLSEFPSNMFYEGTLQNGVTAPERLRKNVDFPWPVPDTPMFFYQNLGQEEISSSGTSFLNRTEASNVEKIVTKFFKSGVVPSQIGIVTPYEGQRSYIVNYMQFNGSLKKDLYKEVEVASVDAFQGREKDYIILSCVRSNEHQGIGFLNDPRRLNVALTRAKYGVVILGNPKVLSKHPLWHYLLTHYKEKNCLVEGPLSNLQPSMIQFSKPRRTLMKSMDQFRRHEINAREALGSTGYLENRRSGTPSRFDSSFYRTHDPLGYIPSDVQSLKSQATYSSGLPMFTGGSGPFAPSMQRTAGGAKRSTYSYASSIISQDAGPGSIAETGSVAGSAVPSDRASSMAYSQSDRLRRRLSYSSLAGTSDIGSSFDYKSQDDIGDDDVKSQYAGTQTGVTVF
;
A
#
# COMPACT_ATOMS: atom_id res chain seq x y z
N ARG A 1 31.52 31.09 -15.60
CA ARG A 1 31.81 29.85 -16.36
C ARG A 1 30.52 29.42 -17.08
N GLN A 2 30.61 28.82 -18.26
CA GLN A 2 29.49 28.02 -18.79
C GLN A 2 29.45 26.72 -17.99
N ILE A 3 28.33 26.45 -17.31
CA ILE A 3 28.12 25.24 -16.50
C ILE A 3 27.00 24.43 -17.14
N SER A 4 27.26 23.17 -17.46
CA SER A 4 26.23 22.28 -18.01
C SER A 4 25.29 21.78 -16.92
N PHE A 5 24.05 21.45 -17.28
CA PHE A 5 23.08 20.83 -16.35
C PHE A 5 23.61 19.55 -15.69
N ALA A 6 24.48 18.79 -16.38
CA ALA A 6 25.15 17.64 -15.79
C ALA A 6 26.17 18.02 -14.71
N GLN A 7 26.92 19.12 -14.90
CA GLN A 7 27.83 19.65 -13.89
C GLN A 7 27.09 20.30 -12.72
N ILE A 8 25.92 20.93 -12.93
CA ILE A 8 25.06 21.42 -11.84
C ILE A 8 24.67 20.25 -10.94
N ASN A 9 24.06 19.21 -11.50
CA ASN A 9 23.58 18.05 -10.72
C ASN A 9 24.73 17.36 -9.96
N ARG A 10 25.88 17.12 -10.63
CA ARG A 10 27.05 16.52 -9.98
C ARG A 10 27.64 17.41 -8.87
N LEU A 11 27.56 18.73 -9.01
CA LEU A 11 28.03 19.68 -8.00
C LEU A 11 27.08 19.74 -6.80
N GLU A 12 25.76 19.69 -7.01
CA GLU A 12 24.78 19.51 -5.93
C GLU A 12 24.96 18.16 -5.21
N ASP A 13 25.22 17.08 -5.94
CA ASP A 13 25.52 15.77 -5.33
C ASP A 13 26.80 15.84 -4.48
N LEU A 14 27.87 16.52 -4.95
CA LEU A 14 29.07 16.79 -4.15
C LEU A 14 28.80 17.69 -2.93
N TRP A 15 27.97 18.72 -3.05
CA TRP A 15 27.66 19.63 -1.94
C TRP A 15 26.94 18.95 -0.76
N ARG A 16 26.29 17.79 -0.99
CA ARG A 16 25.73 16.93 0.07
C ARG A 16 26.79 16.23 0.93
N GLU A 17 28.02 16.08 0.42
CA GLU A 17 29.14 15.43 1.11
C GLU A 17 30.21 16.46 1.56
N ASN A 18 30.42 17.51 0.77
CA ASN A 18 31.34 18.62 1.05
C ASN A 18 30.72 19.95 0.58
N PRO A 19 30.15 20.76 1.49
CA PRO A 19 29.54 22.05 1.14
C PRO A 19 30.50 23.06 0.48
N ASN A 20 31.82 22.88 0.65
CA ASN A 20 32.85 23.73 0.05
C ASN A 20 33.37 23.18 -1.29
N ALA A 21 32.76 22.12 -1.84
CA ALA A 21 33.15 21.56 -3.13
C ALA A 21 32.97 22.56 -4.27
N THR A 22 33.79 22.41 -5.30
CA THR A 22 33.81 23.29 -6.48
C THR A 22 33.69 22.48 -7.77
N LEU A 23 33.49 23.17 -8.88
CA LEU A 23 33.56 22.59 -10.22
C LEU A 23 34.89 21.88 -10.53
N ALA A 24 35.99 22.18 -9.83
CA ALA A 24 37.28 21.50 -10.01
C ALA A 24 37.35 20.17 -9.24
N ASP A 25 36.53 19.98 -8.20
CA ASP A 25 36.48 18.72 -7.44
C ASP A 25 35.80 17.59 -8.23
N LEU A 26 35.00 17.96 -9.24
CA LEU A 26 34.43 17.05 -10.25
C LEU A 26 35.46 16.44 -11.20
N GLU A 27 36.69 16.98 -11.23
CA GLU A 27 37.76 16.56 -12.14
C GLU A 27 38.81 15.69 -11.42
N LYS A 28 38.57 15.34 -10.14
CA LYS A 28 39.47 14.51 -9.32
C LYS A 28 39.28 13.00 -9.60
N PRO A 29 40.36 12.21 -9.78
CA PRO A 29 40.29 10.76 -9.88
C PRO A 29 39.66 10.12 -8.63
N GLY A 30 38.89 9.04 -8.81
CA GLY A 30 38.25 8.27 -7.74
C GLY A 30 36.85 8.77 -7.30
N VAL A 31 36.35 9.87 -7.85
CA VAL A 31 34.98 10.38 -7.57
C VAL A 31 33.90 9.66 -8.42
N ASP A 32 34.29 9.03 -9.54
CA ASP A 32 33.39 8.60 -10.62
C ASP A 32 33.47 7.09 -10.94
N ASP A 33 33.81 6.25 -9.93
CA ASP A 33 33.64 4.80 -10.01
C ASP A 33 32.14 4.46 -10.08
N GLU A 34 31.61 4.34 -11.31
CA GLU A 34 30.26 3.83 -11.56
C GLU A 34 30.23 2.31 -11.26
N PRO A 35 29.28 1.84 -10.45
CA PRO A 35 29.26 0.44 -10.01
C PRO A 35 28.96 -0.52 -11.17
N GLN A 36 29.53 -1.73 -11.11
CA GLN A 36 29.38 -2.75 -12.14
C GLN A 36 27.89 -3.08 -12.37
N PRO A 37 27.40 -3.09 -13.63
CA PRO A 37 26.02 -3.42 -13.93
C PRO A 37 25.71 -4.89 -13.67
N ILE A 38 24.46 -5.15 -13.28
CA ILE A 38 23.88 -6.48 -13.14
C ILE A 38 23.94 -7.25 -14.47
N LEU A 39 24.26 -8.54 -14.37
CA LEU A 39 24.44 -9.45 -15.50
C LEU A 39 23.22 -10.35 -15.64
N LEU A 40 22.95 -10.84 -16.85
CA LEU A 40 21.93 -11.87 -17.05
C LEU A 40 22.41 -13.23 -16.53
N ARG A 41 23.64 -13.61 -16.88
CA ARG A 41 24.33 -14.83 -16.42
C ARG A 41 25.51 -14.47 -15.52
N TYR A 42 25.80 -15.35 -14.57
CA TYR A 42 26.90 -15.25 -13.62
C TYR A 42 27.71 -16.54 -13.64
N GLU A 43 29.03 -16.48 -13.44
CA GLU A 43 29.89 -17.66 -13.36
C GLU A 43 29.57 -18.49 -12.10
N ASP A 44 29.57 -17.85 -10.94
CA ASP A 44 29.24 -18.44 -9.64
C ASP A 44 28.49 -17.46 -8.72
N ALA A 45 28.14 -17.92 -7.52
CA ALA A 45 27.48 -17.09 -6.51
C ALA A 45 28.41 -16.04 -5.85
N TYR A 46 29.74 -16.14 -5.97
CA TYR A 46 30.67 -15.11 -5.52
C TYR A 46 30.68 -13.91 -6.48
N GLN A 47 30.71 -14.14 -7.79
CA GLN A 47 30.55 -13.10 -8.81
C GLN A 47 29.19 -12.39 -8.66
N TYR A 48 28.12 -13.16 -8.40
CA TYR A 48 26.81 -12.63 -8.05
C TYR A 48 26.84 -11.72 -6.80
N GLN A 49 27.45 -12.18 -5.70
CA GLN A 49 27.59 -11.39 -4.48
C GLN A 49 28.44 -10.12 -4.70
N ASN A 50 29.53 -10.23 -5.47
CA ASN A 50 30.44 -9.13 -5.75
C ASN A 50 29.80 -8.01 -6.59
N ILE A 51 28.76 -8.33 -7.38
CA ILE A 51 28.02 -7.34 -8.18
C ILE A 51 26.86 -6.75 -7.39
N PHE A 52 25.99 -7.57 -6.77
CA PHE A 52 24.85 -7.05 -6.02
C PHE A 52 25.23 -6.44 -4.65
N GLY A 53 26.28 -6.92 -4.00
CA GLY A 53 26.74 -6.45 -2.68
C GLY A 53 27.05 -4.95 -2.63
N PRO A 54 27.89 -4.42 -3.55
CA PRO A 54 28.13 -2.98 -3.66
C PRO A 54 26.86 -2.17 -3.97
N LEU A 55 25.95 -2.68 -4.81
CA LEU A 55 24.70 -2.00 -5.15
C LEU A 55 23.76 -1.86 -3.94
N VAL A 56 23.59 -2.93 -3.16
CA VAL A 56 22.83 -2.92 -1.90
C VAL A 56 23.48 -1.98 -0.88
N LYS A 57 24.81 -1.89 -0.83
CA LYS A 57 25.52 -0.94 0.04
C LYS A 57 25.29 0.52 -0.41
N ILE A 58 25.40 0.82 -1.70
CA ILE A 58 25.19 2.16 -2.27
C ILE A 58 23.77 2.66 -2.03
N GLU A 59 22.76 1.78 -2.05
CA GLU A 59 21.39 2.10 -1.67
C GLU A 59 21.27 2.31 -0.15
N ALA A 60 21.84 1.44 0.68
CA ALA A 60 21.82 1.55 2.15
C ALA A 60 22.47 2.86 2.64
N ASP A 61 23.65 3.20 2.13
CA ASP A 61 24.38 4.43 2.45
C ASP A 61 23.65 5.69 1.93
N TYR A 62 22.73 5.56 0.97
CA TYR A 62 21.88 6.65 0.48
C TYR A 62 20.62 6.80 1.32
N ASP A 63 19.89 5.71 1.60
CA ASP A 63 18.70 5.71 2.49
C ASP A 63 19.06 6.17 3.91
N LYS A 64 20.23 5.74 4.42
CA LYS A 64 20.77 6.23 5.69
C LYS A 64 20.89 7.75 5.71
N ARG A 65 21.65 8.32 4.76
CA ARG A 65 21.89 9.76 4.68
C ARG A 65 20.61 10.55 4.42
N LEU A 66 19.69 9.99 3.62
CA LEU A 66 18.36 10.56 3.42
C LEU A 66 17.63 10.65 4.77
N LYS A 67 17.46 9.56 5.53
CA LYS A 67 16.78 9.60 6.83
C LYS A 67 17.49 10.48 7.87
N GLU A 68 18.82 10.43 7.94
CA GLU A 68 19.59 11.26 8.88
C GLU A 68 19.50 12.76 8.55
N SER A 69 19.35 13.14 7.27
CA SER A 69 19.09 14.54 6.87
C SER A 69 17.69 15.07 7.22
N GLN A 70 16.76 14.19 7.65
CA GLN A 70 15.35 14.53 7.86
C GLN A 70 15.03 14.98 9.29
N THR A 71 16.03 15.31 10.12
CA THR A 71 15.83 15.94 11.43
C THR A 71 14.93 17.19 11.33
N GLN A 72 13.99 17.29 12.27
CA GLN A 72 13.15 18.48 12.47
C GLN A 72 13.46 19.12 13.81
N THR A 73 13.51 20.45 13.87
CA THR A 73 13.69 21.25 15.08
C THR A 73 12.38 21.94 15.47
N ASP A 74 12.37 22.58 16.64
CA ASP A 74 11.31 23.50 17.09
C ASP A 74 9.92 22.86 17.17
N ILE A 75 9.89 21.55 17.41
CA ILE A 75 8.68 20.75 17.53
C ILE A 75 7.95 21.10 18.82
N THR A 76 6.64 21.30 18.70
CA THR A 76 5.71 21.36 19.83
C THR A 76 5.17 19.97 20.12
N VAL A 77 5.31 19.51 21.37
CA VAL A 77 4.95 18.17 21.85
C VAL A 77 3.84 18.28 22.90
N ARG A 78 2.76 17.54 22.66
CA ARG A 78 1.68 17.29 23.62
C ARG A 78 1.91 15.92 24.26
N TRP A 79 2.14 15.89 25.57
CA TRP A 79 2.34 14.66 26.33
C TRP A 79 1.03 13.98 26.72
N ASP A 80 1.08 12.66 26.82
CA ASP A 80 -0.08 11.80 27.10
C ASP A 80 0.37 10.50 27.80
N LEU A 81 -0.58 9.71 28.28
CA LEU A 81 -0.33 8.42 28.93
C LEU A 81 -1.23 7.35 28.32
N GLY A 82 -0.62 6.36 27.66
CA GLY A 82 -1.35 5.25 27.05
C GLY A 82 -2.04 4.38 28.10
N LEU A 83 -3.08 3.65 27.68
CA LEU A 83 -3.77 2.67 28.54
C LEU A 83 -2.82 1.58 29.10
N ASN A 84 -1.69 1.37 28.44
CA ASN A 84 -0.58 0.50 28.84
C ASN A 84 0.45 1.17 29.77
N GLN A 85 0.10 2.31 30.39
CA GLN A 85 0.94 3.11 31.31
C GLN A 85 2.26 3.66 30.72
N LYS A 86 2.43 3.64 29.40
CA LYS A 86 3.59 4.25 28.73
C LYS A 86 3.34 5.71 28.37
N ARG A 87 4.39 6.52 28.43
CA ARG A 87 4.37 7.91 27.92
C ARG A 87 4.24 7.92 26.39
N VAL A 88 3.31 8.71 25.90
CA VAL A 88 3.14 9.00 24.48
C VAL A 88 3.43 10.48 24.23
N ALA A 89 4.22 10.77 23.19
CA ALA A 89 4.41 12.11 22.65
C ALA A 89 3.55 12.28 21.39
N TRP A 90 2.75 13.33 21.35
CA TRP A 90 1.98 13.74 20.17
C TRP A 90 2.57 15.02 19.57
N PHE A 91 2.84 15.05 18.27
CA PHE A 91 3.42 16.22 17.60
C PHE A 91 3.18 16.18 16.08
N THR A 92 3.26 17.33 15.41
CA THR A 92 3.11 17.43 13.94
C THR A 92 4.48 17.54 13.26
N LEU A 93 4.67 16.77 12.18
CA LEU A 93 5.77 16.81 11.18
C LEU A 93 5.54 17.74 9.96
N PRO A 94 5.97 19.02 9.91
CA PRO A 94 5.76 19.85 8.71
C PRO A 94 6.38 19.26 7.43
N LYS A 95 7.58 18.65 7.51
CA LYS A 95 8.18 17.93 6.36
C LYS A 95 7.59 16.52 6.12
N LEU A 96 6.60 16.10 6.91
CA LEU A 96 5.78 14.92 6.61
C LEU A 96 4.56 15.31 5.76
N GLU A 97 3.91 16.44 6.07
CA GLU A 97 2.89 17.06 5.21
C GLU A 97 3.44 17.39 3.81
N SER A 98 4.73 17.70 3.75
CA SER A 98 5.48 18.05 2.52
C SER A 98 5.71 16.86 1.58
N GLY A 99 5.66 15.62 2.10
CA GLY A 99 5.92 14.37 1.36
C GLY A 99 7.40 13.97 1.22
N GLU A 100 8.32 14.82 1.67
CA GLU A 100 9.77 14.61 1.60
C GLU A 100 10.23 13.55 2.61
N VAL A 101 9.50 13.44 3.72
CA VAL A 101 9.79 12.56 4.84
C VAL A 101 8.65 11.55 4.98
N ARG A 102 8.98 10.27 5.15
CA ARG A 102 7.99 9.18 5.19
C ARG A 102 8.18 8.34 6.44
N LEU A 103 7.07 8.12 7.13
CA LEU A 103 7.00 7.47 8.44
C LEU A 103 5.98 6.34 8.38
N ALA A 104 6.35 5.15 8.83
CA ALA A 104 5.46 4.02 9.00
C ALA A 104 5.16 3.77 10.48
N VAL A 105 4.01 3.17 10.79
CA VAL A 105 3.73 2.69 12.16
C VAL A 105 4.72 1.56 12.50
N GLY A 106 5.41 1.69 13.63
CA GLY A 106 6.55 0.87 14.02
C GLY A 106 7.93 1.42 13.64
N ASP A 107 8.03 2.53 12.92
CA ASP A 107 9.31 3.24 12.78
C ASP A 107 9.80 3.77 14.14
N GLU A 108 11.10 4.00 14.26
CA GLU A 108 11.70 4.58 15.47
C GLU A 108 12.08 6.03 15.23
N LEU A 109 11.64 6.90 16.13
CA LEU A 109 12.06 8.29 16.20
C LEU A 109 12.80 8.52 17.51
N ARG A 110 13.86 9.33 17.45
CA ARG A 110 14.53 9.89 18.62
C ARG A 110 13.96 11.28 18.83
N LEU A 111 13.29 11.50 19.95
CA LEU A 111 12.88 12.83 20.40
C LEU A 111 13.99 13.37 21.30
N ARG A 112 14.49 14.57 21.03
CA ARG A 112 15.54 15.25 21.81
C ARG A 112 15.05 16.59 22.33
N TYR A 113 15.38 16.91 23.56
CA TYR A 113 15.21 18.24 24.15
C TYR A 113 16.58 18.89 24.39
N SER A 114 16.74 20.10 23.88
CA SER A 114 17.99 20.88 23.97
C SER A 114 17.76 22.35 24.30
N GLY A 115 16.60 22.70 24.87
CA GLY A 115 16.32 24.04 25.39
C GLY A 115 16.80 24.22 26.83
N GLU A 116 16.59 25.41 27.38
CA GLU A 116 17.15 25.84 28.67
C GLU A 116 16.28 25.46 29.90
N LEU A 117 15.02 25.06 29.70
CA LEU A 117 14.03 24.90 30.78
C LEU A 117 14.14 23.55 31.53
N HIS A 118 14.93 22.61 31.01
CA HIS A 118 15.23 21.31 31.61
C HIS A 118 16.63 20.86 31.16
N LYS A 119 17.18 19.84 31.82
CA LYS A 119 18.45 19.23 31.39
C LYS A 119 18.31 18.64 29.97
N PRO A 120 19.39 18.61 29.16
CA PRO A 120 19.36 17.93 27.86
C PRO A 120 18.88 16.49 28.01
N TRP A 121 17.90 16.10 27.19
CA TRP A 121 17.22 14.80 27.28
C TRP A 121 17.06 14.19 25.90
N GLU A 122 17.15 12.86 25.81
CA GLU A 122 16.74 12.11 24.62
C GLU A 122 15.96 10.85 24.96
N GLY A 123 14.93 10.58 24.15
CA GLY A 123 14.11 9.37 24.25
C GLY A 123 13.86 8.79 22.87
N VAL A 124 14.10 7.48 22.73
CA VAL A 124 13.69 6.74 21.52
C VAL A 124 12.31 6.13 21.76
N GLY A 125 11.40 6.36 20.82
CA GLY A 125 10.07 5.78 20.81
C GLY A 125 9.75 5.04 19.52
N HIS A 126 8.62 4.35 19.52
CA HIS A 126 8.02 3.68 18.38
C HIS A 126 6.78 4.45 17.93
N VAL A 127 6.67 4.70 16.62
CA VAL A 127 5.49 5.35 16.05
C VAL A 127 4.28 4.41 16.20
N ILE A 128 3.24 4.88 16.89
CA ILE A 128 1.96 4.17 17.06
C ILE A 128 0.85 4.72 16.17
N LYS A 129 0.97 5.97 15.70
CA LYS A 129 0.03 6.61 14.77
C LYS A 129 0.80 7.54 13.83
N ILE A 130 0.46 7.48 12.55
CA ILE A 130 0.93 8.41 11.51
C ILE A 130 -0.19 9.40 11.14
N PRO A 131 0.13 10.56 10.55
CA PRO A 131 -0.85 11.50 10.00
C PRO A 131 -1.81 10.80 9.04
N ASN A 132 -3.09 11.10 9.18
CA ASN A 132 -4.15 10.49 8.38
C ASN A 132 -5.31 11.48 8.16
N ASN A 133 -6.33 11.06 7.40
CA ASN A 133 -7.50 11.87 7.09
C ASN A 133 -8.30 12.40 8.30
N VAL A 134 -7.94 12.05 9.54
CA VAL A 134 -8.62 12.45 10.78
C VAL A 134 -7.78 13.44 11.60
N SER A 135 -6.45 13.37 11.54
CA SER A 135 -5.55 14.18 12.35
C SER A 135 -4.08 14.06 11.91
N ASP A 136 -3.39 15.19 11.86
CA ASP A 136 -1.99 15.32 11.43
C ASP A 136 -0.95 15.12 12.55
N GLU A 137 -1.39 14.86 13.80
CA GLU A 137 -0.49 14.47 14.89
C GLU A 137 0.10 13.07 14.65
N ILE A 138 1.43 12.94 14.69
CA ILE A 138 2.16 11.70 14.90
C ILE A 138 2.02 11.31 16.38
N GLY A 139 1.79 10.02 16.64
CA GLY A 139 1.88 9.45 17.99
C GLY A 139 3.12 8.61 18.15
N LEU A 140 3.96 8.93 19.14
CA LEU A 140 5.22 8.26 19.45
C LEU A 140 5.16 7.68 20.87
N GLU A 141 5.07 6.36 21.00
CA GLU A 141 5.17 5.66 22.29
C GLU A 141 6.64 5.56 22.71
N LEU A 142 7.02 6.13 23.85
CA LEU A 142 8.41 6.08 24.31
C LEU A 142 8.76 4.70 24.90
N ARG A 143 9.99 4.24 24.65
CA ARG A 143 10.52 2.98 25.19
C ARG A 143 10.76 2.99 26.70
N ARG A 144 10.82 4.19 27.32
CA ARG A 144 10.99 4.41 28.76
C ARG A 144 10.14 5.62 29.16
N SER A 145 9.45 5.51 30.30
CA SER A 145 8.67 6.61 30.89
C SER A 145 9.48 7.45 31.90
N GLU A 146 10.65 6.98 32.31
CA GLU A 146 11.53 7.66 33.28
C GLU A 146 12.21 8.90 32.69
N GLY A 147 12.31 9.97 33.48
CA GLY A 147 13.05 11.20 33.13
C GLY A 147 12.49 11.99 31.94
N VAL A 148 11.27 11.67 31.48
CA VAL A 148 10.58 12.35 30.38
C VAL A 148 10.14 13.75 30.84
N PRO A 149 10.54 14.85 30.17
CA PRO A 149 10.19 16.22 30.54
C PRO A 149 8.74 16.55 30.15
N SER A 150 7.79 15.95 30.86
CA SER A 150 6.35 15.96 30.56
C SER A 150 5.66 17.32 30.73
N GLU A 151 6.32 18.21 31.45
CA GLU A 151 5.94 19.58 31.77
C GLU A 151 6.41 20.60 30.71
N ILE A 152 7.28 20.19 29.78
CA ILE A 152 7.74 21.02 28.67
C ILE A 152 7.09 20.56 27.37
N THR A 153 6.62 21.54 26.59
CA THR A 153 5.85 21.33 25.35
C THR A 153 6.50 21.90 24.10
N HIS A 154 7.60 22.65 24.21
CA HIS A 154 8.24 23.35 23.07
C HIS A 154 9.76 23.16 23.09
N GLY A 155 10.42 23.37 21.95
CA GLY A 155 11.88 23.28 21.83
C GLY A 155 12.42 21.84 21.73
N PHE A 156 11.58 20.91 21.24
CA PHE A 156 12.03 19.56 20.91
C PHE A 156 12.54 19.47 19.47
N SER A 157 13.37 18.47 19.20
CA SER A 157 13.74 18.02 17.87
C SER A 157 13.48 16.52 17.72
N ALA A 158 13.23 16.07 16.50
CA ALA A 158 12.97 14.67 16.20
C ALA A 158 13.84 14.19 15.04
N ASP A 159 14.56 13.09 15.27
CA ASP A 159 15.41 12.42 14.29
C ASP A 159 14.81 11.07 13.89
N PHE A 160 15.02 10.71 12.62
CA PHE A 160 14.61 9.43 12.08
C PHE A 160 15.68 8.38 12.38
N VAL A 161 15.36 7.40 13.22
CA VAL A 161 16.31 6.33 13.58
C VAL A 161 16.40 5.35 12.42
N TRP A 162 17.40 5.57 11.55
CA TRP A 162 17.71 4.64 10.48
C TRP A 162 18.07 3.25 11.01
N LYS A 163 17.70 2.20 10.25
CA LYS A 163 17.95 0.80 10.59
C LYS A 163 18.48 0.07 9.37
N SER A 164 19.70 -0.45 9.48
CA SER A 164 20.34 -1.28 8.46
C SER A 164 19.64 -2.62 8.19
N THR A 165 18.72 -3.04 9.04
CA THR A 165 18.22 -4.44 9.14
C THR A 165 17.66 -5.04 7.85
N SER A 166 17.08 -4.24 6.93
CA SER A 166 16.67 -4.70 5.61
C SER A 166 17.90 -5.06 4.74
N PHE A 167 18.81 -4.10 4.60
CA PHE A 167 20.05 -4.23 3.84
C PHE A 167 20.98 -5.29 4.43
N ASP A 168 21.09 -5.38 5.76
CA ASP A 168 21.86 -6.43 6.46
C ASP A 168 21.38 -7.82 6.07
N ARG A 169 20.06 -8.03 5.99
CA ARG A 169 19.46 -9.32 5.61
C ARG A 169 19.68 -9.63 4.14
N MET A 170 19.64 -8.63 3.25
CA MET A 170 20.01 -8.80 1.84
C MET A 170 21.50 -9.20 1.70
N GLN A 171 22.41 -8.48 2.36
CA GLN A 171 23.85 -8.78 2.35
C GLN A 171 24.14 -10.18 2.92
N LEU A 172 23.50 -10.54 4.03
CA LEU A 172 23.60 -11.88 4.62
C LEU A 172 23.07 -12.95 3.67
N ALA A 173 21.93 -12.74 3.03
CA ALA A 173 21.37 -13.70 2.08
C ALA A 173 22.30 -13.94 0.88
N MET A 174 22.85 -12.89 0.29
CA MET A 174 23.84 -13.02 -0.80
C MET A 174 25.10 -13.77 -0.35
N LYS A 175 25.59 -13.50 0.87
CA LYS A 175 26.70 -14.25 1.46
C LYS A 175 26.36 -15.73 1.71
N THR A 176 25.15 -16.03 2.18
CA THR A 176 24.69 -17.41 2.38
C THR A 176 24.53 -18.16 1.06
N PHE A 177 24.08 -17.47 -0.01
CA PHE A 177 24.03 -18.04 -1.36
C PHE A 177 25.42 -18.38 -1.93
N ALA A 178 26.44 -17.57 -1.62
CA ALA A 178 27.82 -17.82 -2.04
C ALA A 178 28.55 -18.90 -1.21
N VAL A 179 28.22 -19.04 0.09
CA VAL A 179 29.02 -19.84 1.03
C VAL A 179 28.34 -21.12 1.54
N ASP A 180 27.00 -21.20 1.58
CA ASP A 180 26.27 -22.45 1.94
C ASP A 180 25.66 -23.09 0.69
N GLU A 181 26.32 -24.15 0.17
CA GLU A 181 25.80 -25.01 -0.90
C GLU A 181 24.44 -25.64 -0.56
N LYS A 182 24.04 -25.68 0.71
CA LYS A 182 22.77 -26.24 1.21
C LYS A 182 21.72 -25.15 1.47
N SER A 183 21.96 -23.92 0.97
CA SER A 183 21.02 -22.80 0.99
C SER A 183 19.92 -22.93 -0.07
N VAL A 184 20.22 -23.53 -1.22
CA VAL A 184 19.28 -23.83 -2.31
C VAL A 184 19.57 -25.21 -2.92
N SER A 185 18.68 -25.76 -3.75
CA SER A 185 19.01 -26.92 -4.59
C SER A 185 19.91 -26.52 -5.76
N GLY A 186 20.79 -27.42 -6.22
CA GLY A 186 21.67 -27.16 -7.36
C GLY A 186 20.94 -26.73 -8.64
N TYR A 187 19.74 -27.26 -8.91
CA TYR A 187 18.90 -26.80 -10.02
C TYR A 187 18.49 -25.33 -9.86
N ILE A 188 18.11 -24.91 -8.65
CA ILE A 188 17.76 -23.50 -8.38
C ILE A 188 19.02 -22.63 -8.43
N TYR A 189 20.14 -23.05 -7.83
CA TYR A 189 21.43 -22.37 -7.90
C TYR A 189 21.82 -21.99 -9.34
N HIS A 190 21.92 -22.99 -10.21
CA HIS A 190 22.28 -22.80 -11.61
C HIS A 190 21.23 -21.97 -12.39
N LYS A 191 19.91 -22.17 -12.15
CA LYS A 191 18.88 -21.34 -12.79
C LYS A 191 18.91 -19.87 -12.33
N LEU A 192 19.22 -19.60 -11.06
CA LEU A 192 19.42 -18.23 -10.55
C LEU A 192 20.66 -17.58 -11.20
N LEU A 193 21.77 -18.31 -11.33
CA LEU A 193 22.95 -17.81 -12.04
C LEU A 193 22.78 -17.71 -13.58
N GLY A 194 21.62 -18.09 -14.13
CA GLY A 194 21.35 -18.04 -15.57
C GLY A 194 22.08 -19.11 -16.39
N HIS A 195 22.57 -20.18 -15.73
CA HIS A 195 23.20 -21.31 -16.40
C HIS A 195 22.17 -22.11 -17.20
N GLU A 196 22.62 -22.67 -18.32
CA GLU A 196 21.80 -23.53 -19.16
C GLU A 196 21.69 -24.91 -18.53
N LEU A 197 20.45 -25.40 -18.42
CA LEU A 197 20.10 -26.64 -17.74
C LEU A 197 18.83 -27.21 -18.37
N GLU A 198 18.83 -28.53 -18.58
CA GLU A 198 17.67 -29.30 -18.99
C GLU A 198 16.48 -29.11 -18.03
N PRO A 199 15.22 -29.02 -18.53
CA PRO A 199 14.05 -28.83 -17.68
C PRO A 199 13.80 -30.02 -16.73
N GLN A 200 14.06 -29.83 -15.44
CA GLN A 200 13.77 -30.85 -14.43
C GLN A 200 12.26 -30.92 -14.13
N ILE A 201 11.69 -32.13 -14.16
CA ILE A 201 10.32 -32.43 -13.73
C ILE A 201 10.35 -33.10 -12.35
N LEU A 202 9.54 -32.60 -11.42
CA LEU A 202 9.32 -33.22 -10.12
C LEU A 202 8.31 -34.37 -10.24
N LYS A 203 8.69 -35.56 -9.77
CA LYS A 203 7.78 -36.70 -9.66
C LYS A 203 6.88 -36.52 -8.43
N THR A 204 5.63 -36.11 -8.65
CA THR A 204 4.63 -35.88 -7.60
C THR A 204 3.30 -36.55 -7.96
N GLN A 205 2.55 -37.04 -6.97
CA GLN A 205 1.18 -37.51 -7.19
C GLN A 205 0.26 -36.29 -7.34
N MET A 206 -0.41 -36.15 -8.49
CA MET A 206 -1.27 -35.00 -8.75
C MET A 206 -2.60 -35.10 -7.97
N PRO A 207 -3.12 -34.01 -7.38
CA PRO A 207 -4.39 -34.02 -6.68
C PRO A 207 -5.57 -34.23 -7.65
N LYS A 208 -6.65 -34.87 -7.19
CA LYS A 208 -7.86 -35.13 -8.00
C LYS A 208 -8.64 -33.86 -8.38
N ARG A 209 -8.51 -32.78 -7.57
CA ARG A 209 -9.14 -31.47 -7.76
C ARG A 209 -8.09 -30.40 -7.51
N PHE A 210 -7.96 -29.42 -8.41
CA PHE A 210 -6.97 -28.34 -8.28
C PHE A 210 -7.49 -27.16 -7.44
N SER A 211 -8.80 -26.92 -7.42
CA SER A 211 -9.45 -25.97 -6.50
C SER A 211 -9.32 -26.46 -5.05
N ALA A 212 -8.78 -25.61 -4.18
CA ALA A 212 -8.65 -25.89 -2.75
C ALA A 212 -9.97 -25.61 -2.00
N PRO A 213 -10.26 -26.28 -0.87
CA PRO A 213 -11.43 -25.99 -0.05
C PRO A 213 -11.41 -24.53 0.45
N GLY A 214 -12.58 -23.93 0.68
CA GLY A 214 -12.72 -22.56 1.19
C GLY A 214 -12.36 -21.44 0.19
N LEU A 215 -11.85 -21.78 -1.00
CA LEU A 215 -11.53 -20.82 -2.06
C LEU A 215 -12.48 -20.96 -3.27
N PRO A 216 -12.59 -19.92 -4.13
CA PRO A 216 -13.33 -20.01 -5.38
C PRO A 216 -12.79 -21.10 -6.32
N GLU A 217 -13.67 -21.66 -7.15
CA GLU A 217 -13.27 -22.61 -8.20
C GLU A 217 -12.30 -21.97 -9.20
N LEU A 218 -11.27 -22.73 -9.58
CA LEU A 218 -10.21 -22.27 -10.46
C LEU A 218 -10.62 -22.40 -11.94
N ASN A 219 -10.39 -21.36 -12.72
CA ASN A 219 -10.55 -21.44 -14.19
C ASN A 219 -9.42 -22.25 -14.85
N HIS A 220 -9.57 -22.54 -16.15
CA HIS A 220 -8.58 -23.32 -16.91
C HIS A 220 -7.14 -22.80 -16.78
N SER A 221 -6.91 -21.49 -16.90
CA SER A 221 -5.55 -20.90 -16.80
C SER A 221 -4.96 -21.03 -15.39
N GLN A 222 -5.81 -20.93 -14.35
CA GLN A 222 -5.41 -21.11 -12.96
C GLN A 222 -5.15 -22.59 -12.62
N MET A 223 -6.01 -23.51 -13.07
CA MET A 223 -5.77 -24.96 -12.94
C MET A 223 -4.50 -25.40 -13.67
N TYR A 224 -4.24 -24.87 -14.86
CA TYR A 224 -2.98 -25.11 -15.58
C TYR A 224 -1.77 -24.58 -14.80
N ALA A 225 -1.87 -23.41 -14.18
CA ALA A 225 -0.83 -22.87 -13.30
C ALA A 225 -0.56 -23.79 -12.09
N VAL A 226 -1.58 -24.18 -11.33
CA VAL A 226 -1.44 -25.13 -10.21
C VAL A 226 -0.78 -26.43 -10.69
N LYS A 227 -1.31 -27.04 -11.77
CA LYS A 227 -0.80 -28.29 -12.34
C LYS A 227 0.67 -28.18 -12.72
N SER A 228 1.06 -27.14 -13.47
CA SER A 228 2.45 -26.99 -13.92
C SER A 228 3.42 -26.62 -12.78
N VAL A 229 2.96 -25.96 -11.72
CA VAL A 229 3.81 -25.56 -10.59
C VAL A 229 4.19 -26.77 -9.74
N LEU A 230 3.22 -27.64 -9.44
CA LEU A 230 3.43 -28.85 -8.63
C LEU A 230 4.47 -29.81 -9.25
N GLN A 231 4.73 -29.69 -10.56
CA GLN A 231 5.64 -30.55 -11.32
C GLN A 231 7.01 -29.91 -11.62
N LYS A 232 7.33 -28.70 -11.14
CA LYS A 232 8.57 -27.96 -11.48
C LYS A 232 9.32 -27.45 -10.24
N PRO A 233 10.67 -27.49 -10.20
CA PRO A 233 11.46 -26.90 -9.10
C PRO A 233 11.50 -25.38 -9.12
N LEU A 234 11.29 -24.74 -10.29
CA LEU A 234 11.17 -23.30 -10.43
C LEU A 234 9.98 -23.00 -11.35
N SER A 235 9.11 -22.08 -10.94
CA SER A 235 7.98 -21.60 -11.74
C SER A 235 7.80 -20.10 -11.57
N LEU A 236 7.51 -19.41 -12.69
CA LEU A 236 7.05 -18.03 -12.70
C LEU A 236 5.56 -18.00 -13.09
N ILE A 237 4.74 -17.23 -12.37
CA ILE A 237 3.35 -16.94 -12.73
C ILE A 237 3.22 -15.43 -12.99
N GLN A 238 2.85 -15.07 -14.22
CA GLN A 238 2.40 -13.71 -14.52
C GLN A 238 0.89 -13.63 -14.28
N GLY A 239 0.45 -12.70 -13.44
CA GLY A 239 -0.97 -12.48 -13.22
C GLY A 239 -1.37 -11.01 -13.38
N PRO A 240 -1.93 -10.65 -14.55
CA PRO A 240 -2.54 -9.36 -14.80
C PRO A 240 -3.59 -8.97 -13.74
N PRO A 241 -3.94 -7.68 -13.60
CA PRO A 241 -4.93 -7.20 -12.64
C PRO A 241 -6.26 -7.96 -12.70
N GLY A 242 -6.77 -8.35 -11.52
CA GLY A 242 -8.05 -9.06 -11.40
C GLY A 242 -8.02 -10.55 -11.77
N THR A 243 -6.90 -11.14 -12.19
CA THR A 243 -6.82 -12.55 -12.64
C THR A 243 -6.79 -13.61 -11.54
N GLY A 244 -6.95 -13.21 -10.27
CA GLY A 244 -6.98 -14.14 -9.14
C GLY A 244 -5.61 -14.70 -8.74
N LYS A 245 -4.51 -13.92 -8.88
CA LYS A 245 -3.16 -14.27 -8.40
C LYS A 245 -3.18 -14.92 -7.03
N THR A 246 -3.62 -14.18 -6.01
CA THR A 246 -3.62 -14.60 -4.60
C THR A 246 -4.47 -15.85 -4.32
N VAL A 247 -5.54 -16.09 -5.10
CA VAL A 247 -6.35 -17.32 -5.02
C VAL A 247 -5.59 -18.51 -5.60
N THR A 248 -4.88 -18.29 -6.70
CA THR A 248 -4.00 -19.28 -7.34
C THR A 248 -2.81 -19.60 -6.43
N SER A 249 -2.16 -18.57 -5.86
CA SER A 249 -1.08 -18.67 -4.88
C SER A 249 -1.52 -19.48 -3.65
N ALA A 250 -2.68 -19.17 -3.06
CA ALA A 250 -3.20 -19.91 -1.91
C ALA A 250 -3.55 -21.37 -2.25
N SER A 251 -4.11 -21.64 -3.44
CA SER A 251 -4.37 -23.00 -3.91
C SER A 251 -3.08 -23.79 -4.16
N ILE A 252 -2.04 -23.14 -4.71
CA ILE A 252 -0.69 -23.71 -4.86
C ILE A 252 -0.10 -24.06 -3.50
N VAL A 253 -0.14 -23.15 -2.53
CA VAL A 253 0.34 -23.38 -1.15
C VAL A 253 -0.41 -24.54 -0.49
N TYR A 254 -1.73 -24.64 -0.67
CA TYR A 254 -2.54 -25.74 -0.15
C TYR A 254 -2.05 -27.11 -0.63
N HIS A 255 -1.92 -27.30 -1.95
CA HIS A 255 -1.44 -28.58 -2.48
C HIS A 255 0.02 -28.83 -2.09
N LEU A 256 0.88 -27.81 -2.10
CA LEU A 256 2.29 -27.96 -1.71
C LEU A 256 2.45 -28.37 -0.24
N ALA A 257 1.64 -27.83 0.67
CA ALA A 257 1.64 -28.17 2.10
C ALA A 257 1.02 -29.55 2.40
N LYS A 258 0.11 -30.05 1.55
CA LYS A 258 -0.43 -31.43 1.69
C LYS A 258 0.38 -32.49 0.94
N MET A 259 1.22 -32.10 -0.03
CA MET A 259 2.02 -33.03 -0.85
C MET A 259 3.49 -33.15 -0.44
N ASN A 260 4.08 -32.15 0.23
CA ASN A 260 5.47 -32.20 0.69
C ASN A 260 5.54 -32.27 2.22
N PRO A 261 6.51 -33.01 2.81
CA PRO A 261 6.80 -32.90 4.23
C PRO A 261 7.54 -31.60 4.55
N GLY A 262 7.17 -30.97 5.67
CA GLY A 262 7.73 -29.69 6.15
C GLY A 262 6.87 -28.48 5.79
N GLN A 263 7.18 -27.33 6.41
CA GLN A 263 6.40 -26.10 6.27
C GLN A 263 6.61 -25.46 4.90
N VAL A 264 5.55 -24.85 4.35
CA VAL A 264 5.66 -23.94 3.19
C VAL A 264 5.96 -22.53 3.70
N LEU A 265 7.00 -21.88 3.14
CA LEU A 265 7.26 -20.46 3.36
C LEU A 265 6.54 -19.62 2.31
N VAL A 266 5.83 -18.61 2.76
CA VAL A 266 5.08 -17.69 1.90
C VAL A 266 5.51 -16.25 2.19
N CYS A 267 5.97 -15.57 1.14
CA CYS A 267 6.49 -14.22 1.21
C CYS A 267 5.85 -13.26 0.21
N ALA A 268 5.94 -11.97 0.51
CA ALA A 268 5.75 -10.86 -0.42
C ALA A 268 6.55 -9.65 0.13
N PRO A 269 6.90 -8.63 -0.69
CA PRO A 269 7.66 -7.48 -0.18
C PRO A 269 6.85 -6.60 0.80
N SER A 270 5.58 -6.34 0.51
CA SER A 270 4.71 -5.49 1.35
C SER A 270 3.88 -6.27 2.36
N ASN A 271 3.59 -5.68 3.53
CA ASN A 271 2.78 -6.37 4.55
C ASN A 271 1.37 -6.67 4.03
N VAL A 272 0.76 -5.73 3.32
CA VAL A 272 -0.61 -5.86 2.78
C VAL A 272 -0.74 -7.08 1.85
N ALA A 273 0.27 -7.37 1.01
CA ALA A 273 0.26 -8.55 0.15
C ALA A 273 0.39 -9.86 0.95
N VAL A 274 1.26 -9.88 1.97
CA VAL A 274 1.37 -11.02 2.89
C VAL A 274 0.05 -11.26 3.63
N ASP A 275 -0.62 -10.19 4.08
CA ASP A 275 -1.81 -10.28 4.90
C ASP A 275 -3.02 -10.80 4.09
N GLN A 276 -3.21 -10.27 2.87
CA GLN A 276 -4.20 -10.79 1.91
C GLN A 276 -3.99 -12.27 1.55
N LEU A 277 -2.73 -12.71 1.44
CA LEU A 277 -2.40 -14.09 1.11
C LEU A 277 -2.55 -15.01 2.34
N THR A 278 -2.19 -14.53 3.54
CA THR A 278 -2.40 -15.21 4.82
C THR A 278 -3.88 -15.53 5.03
N GLU A 279 -4.77 -14.55 4.83
CA GLU A 279 -6.23 -14.71 4.92
C GLU A 279 -6.74 -15.83 4.00
N LYS A 280 -6.30 -15.85 2.73
CA LYS A 280 -6.74 -16.85 1.74
C LYS A 280 -6.20 -18.24 2.04
N ILE A 281 -4.95 -18.36 2.49
CA ILE A 281 -4.38 -19.64 2.90
C ILE A 281 -5.13 -20.17 4.14
N HIS A 282 -5.43 -19.31 5.11
CA HIS A 282 -6.19 -19.69 6.31
C HIS A 282 -7.60 -20.22 5.97
N SER A 283 -8.29 -19.61 5.00
CA SER A 283 -9.61 -20.08 4.54
C SER A 283 -9.63 -21.52 4.01
N THR A 284 -8.47 -22.09 3.64
CA THR A 284 -8.34 -23.50 3.23
C THR A 284 -8.27 -24.51 4.39
N GLY A 285 -8.34 -24.05 5.64
CA GLY A 285 -8.26 -24.90 6.84
C GLY A 285 -6.84 -25.31 7.24
N LEU A 286 -5.82 -24.63 6.72
CA LEU A 286 -4.41 -24.85 7.10
C LEU A 286 -4.05 -24.14 8.42
N LYS A 287 -3.07 -24.71 9.13
CA LYS A 287 -2.39 -24.07 10.27
C LYS A 287 -1.42 -23.00 9.76
N VAL A 288 -1.87 -21.75 9.71
CA VAL A 288 -1.09 -20.61 9.23
C VAL A 288 -0.52 -19.80 10.40
N VAL A 289 0.75 -19.41 10.31
CA VAL A 289 1.40 -18.50 11.25
C VAL A 289 1.92 -17.27 10.52
N ARG A 290 1.40 -16.08 10.85
CA ARG A 290 1.89 -14.80 10.34
C ARG A 290 3.02 -14.29 11.23
N LEU A 291 4.25 -14.29 10.71
CA LEU A 291 5.39 -13.69 11.40
C LEU A 291 5.47 -12.19 11.10
N THR A 292 5.34 -11.37 12.14
CA THR A 292 5.48 -9.91 12.10
C THR A 292 6.84 -9.46 12.65
N ALA A 293 7.35 -8.34 12.14
CA ALA A 293 8.46 -7.65 12.79
C ALA A 293 8.01 -7.10 14.16
N LYS A 294 8.91 -7.06 15.15
CA LYS A 294 8.56 -6.69 16.54
C LYS A 294 7.97 -5.28 16.69
N SER A 295 8.43 -4.35 15.86
CA SER A 295 7.86 -3.00 15.76
C SER A 295 6.39 -2.94 15.30
N ARG A 296 5.85 -4.05 14.76
CA ARG A 296 4.47 -4.18 14.28
C ARG A 296 3.62 -5.13 15.14
N GLU A 297 4.13 -5.60 16.29
CA GLU A 297 3.37 -6.45 17.23
C GLU A 297 2.29 -5.64 18.02
N ALA A 298 2.30 -4.30 17.91
CA ALA A 298 1.26 -3.41 18.44
C ALA A 298 0.19 -3.01 17.39
N LEU A 299 0.37 -3.37 16.11
CA LEU A 299 -0.60 -3.09 15.06
C LEU A 299 -1.73 -4.12 15.05
N ASP A 300 -2.97 -3.65 14.92
CA ASP A 300 -4.13 -4.52 14.73
C ASP A 300 -4.53 -4.66 13.25
N SER A 301 -5.16 -5.76 12.90
CA SER A 301 -5.43 -6.21 11.53
C SER A 301 -6.50 -7.30 11.53
N SER A 302 -7.18 -7.53 10.40
CA SER A 302 -8.16 -8.61 10.27
C SER A 302 -7.57 -10.01 10.53
N ILE A 303 -6.26 -10.17 10.40
CA ILE A 303 -5.54 -11.44 10.63
C ILE A 303 -4.73 -11.45 11.94
N SER A 304 -4.93 -10.51 12.86
CA SER A 304 -4.13 -10.41 14.10
C SER A 304 -4.07 -11.71 14.88
N PHE A 305 -5.18 -12.47 14.94
CA PHE A 305 -5.27 -13.77 15.60
C PHE A 305 -4.35 -14.85 15.00
N LEU A 306 -3.94 -14.71 13.73
CA LEU A 306 -2.97 -15.60 13.06
C LEU A 306 -1.52 -15.17 13.31
N THR A 307 -1.26 -14.02 13.91
CA THR A 307 0.12 -13.55 14.13
C THR A 307 0.81 -14.34 15.24
N LEU A 308 2.11 -14.63 15.06
CA LEU A 308 2.88 -15.45 16.02
C LEU A 308 2.78 -14.91 17.46
N HIS A 309 2.85 -13.58 17.63
CA HIS A 309 2.83 -12.97 18.96
C HIS A 309 1.44 -13.11 19.65
N LYS A 310 0.33 -13.04 18.89
CA LYS A 310 -1.01 -13.34 19.45
C LYS A 310 -1.22 -14.84 19.67
N GLN A 311 -0.71 -15.71 18.79
CA GLN A 311 -0.78 -17.16 19.00
C GLN A 311 0.00 -17.59 20.27
N VAL A 312 1.19 -17.02 20.49
CA VAL A 312 1.95 -17.21 21.74
C VAL A 312 1.18 -16.67 22.95
N ALA A 313 0.61 -15.46 22.85
CA ALA A 313 -0.15 -14.84 23.94
C ALA A 313 -1.42 -15.63 24.30
N ASN A 314 -2.06 -16.28 23.32
CA ASN A 314 -3.28 -17.05 23.52
C ASN A 314 -3.03 -18.55 23.79
N ASN A 315 -1.77 -19.03 23.82
CA ASN A 315 -1.46 -20.44 24.04
C ASN A 315 -1.61 -20.82 25.52
N THR A 316 -2.74 -21.44 25.86
CA THR A 316 -3.09 -21.86 27.22
C THR A 316 -2.27 -23.04 27.75
N SER A 317 -1.59 -23.81 26.88
CA SER A 317 -0.77 -24.96 27.27
C SER A 317 0.42 -24.58 28.17
N HIS A 318 0.92 -23.35 28.05
CA HIS A 318 2.08 -22.87 28.81
C HIS A 318 1.66 -22.04 30.03
N VAL A 319 1.19 -22.70 31.08
CA VAL A 319 0.60 -22.04 32.27
C VAL A 319 1.57 -21.06 32.97
N GLU A 320 2.87 -21.35 33.07
CA GLU A 320 3.86 -20.40 33.63
C GLU A 320 4.03 -19.17 32.73
N LEU A 321 4.01 -19.35 31.40
CA LEU A 321 4.08 -18.24 30.46
C LEU A 321 2.84 -17.35 30.55
N GLN A 322 1.65 -17.93 30.69
CA GLN A 322 0.40 -17.17 30.87
C GLN A 322 0.43 -16.32 32.15
N LYS A 323 0.89 -16.87 33.28
CA LYS A 323 1.09 -16.11 34.52
C LYS A 323 2.06 -14.93 34.34
N LEU A 324 3.16 -15.14 33.61
CA LEU A 324 4.14 -14.09 33.32
C LEU A 324 3.63 -13.03 32.33
N ILE A 325 2.79 -13.40 31.36
CA ILE A 325 2.10 -12.46 30.47
C ILE A 325 1.11 -11.61 31.26
N GLN A 326 0.27 -12.23 32.11
CA GLN A 326 -0.68 -11.53 32.97
C GLN A 326 0.04 -10.55 33.89
N LEU A 327 1.03 -11.01 34.65
CA LEU A 327 1.82 -10.19 35.57
C LEU A 327 2.45 -8.98 34.85
N LYS A 328 2.96 -9.19 33.63
CA LYS A 328 3.55 -8.12 32.81
C LYS A 328 2.51 -7.12 32.28
N ASN A 329 1.29 -7.56 31.99
CA ASN A 329 0.21 -6.68 31.58
C ASN A 329 -0.35 -5.87 32.76
N GLU A 330 -0.34 -6.42 33.97
CA GLU A 330 -0.79 -5.78 35.20
C GLU A 330 0.24 -4.81 35.79
N GLN A 331 1.54 -5.15 35.73
CA GLN A 331 2.64 -4.37 36.33
C GLN A 331 3.45 -3.55 35.30
N GLY A 332 3.21 -3.74 34.00
CA GLY A 332 3.97 -3.12 32.89
C GLY A 332 5.36 -3.73 32.67
N GLU A 333 6.09 -4.03 33.75
CA GLU A 333 7.41 -4.65 33.74
C GLU A 333 7.43 -6.01 34.49
N LEU A 334 8.60 -6.66 34.51
CA LEU A 334 8.83 -7.93 35.21
C LEU A 334 10.17 -7.87 35.96
N SER A 335 10.33 -8.66 37.02
CA SER A 335 11.61 -8.80 37.72
C SER A 335 12.71 -9.27 36.76
N SER A 336 13.97 -8.98 37.08
CA SER A 336 15.11 -9.35 36.22
C SER A 336 15.27 -10.88 36.04
N ASN A 337 14.73 -11.69 36.94
CA ASN A 337 14.65 -13.15 36.83
C ASN A 337 13.42 -13.59 36.02
N ASP A 338 12.27 -12.99 36.25
CA ASP A 338 11.02 -13.34 35.57
C ASP A 338 11.04 -12.91 34.10
N GLU A 339 11.66 -11.78 33.78
CA GLU A 339 11.91 -11.34 32.40
C GLU A 339 12.86 -12.30 31.65
N ARG A 340 13.79 -12.98 32.36
CA ARG A 340 14.64 -14.05 31.78
C ARG A 340 13.83 -15.33 31.54
N LYS A 341 12.98 -15.74 32.49
CA LYS A 341 12.04 -16.87 32.32
C LYS A 341 11.08 -16.63 31.15
N TYR A 342 10.40 -15.49 31.16
CA TYR A 342 9.48 -15.00 30.13
C TYR A 342 10.11 -15.07 28.73
N LYS A 343 11.31 -14.50 28.55
CA LYS A 343 12.05 -14.57 27.28
C LYS A 343 12.44 -15.99 26.86
N THR A 344 12.59 -16.92 27.81
CA THR A 344 12.92 -18.33 27.53
C THR A 344 11.67 -19.12 27.14
N LEU A 345 10.57 -18.97 27.89
CA LEU A 345 9.28 -19.61 27.62
C LEU A 345 8.65 -19.09 26.31
N ILE A 346 8.73 -17.79 26.01
CA ILE A 346 8.32 -17.26 24.71
C ILE A 346 9.11 -17.91 23.58
N ARG A 347 10.43 -18.05 23.69
CA ARG A 347 11.24 -18.69 22.63
C ARG A 347 10.90 -20.18 22.45
N ALA A 348 10.49 -20.87 23.51
CA ALA A 348 10.01 -22.24 23.42
C ALA A 348 8.65 -22.32 22.69
N CYS A 349 7.69 -21.49 23.11
CA CYS A 349 6.35 -21.40 22.51
C CYS A 349 6.38 -20.90 21.05
N GLU A 350 7.20 -19.88 20.74
CA GLU A 350 7.46 -19.41 19.36
C GLU A 350 7.98 -20.57 18.49
N LYS A 351 8.95 -21.34 18.99
CA LYS A 351 9.52 -22.50 18.27
C LYS A 351 8.48 -23.61 18.07
N GLU A 352 7.67 -23.91 19.08
CA GLU A 352 6.60 -24.91 19.02
C GLU A 352 5.58 -24.57 17.93
N ILE A 353 5.01 -23.36 17.99
CA ILE A 353 4.02 -22.86 17.04
C ILE A 353 4.58 -22.83 15.60
N LEU A 354 5.81 -22.32 15.41
CA LEU A 354 6.47 -22.30 14.09
C LEU A 354 6.78 -23.71 13.57
N SER A 355 7.06 -24.68 14.45
CA SER A 355 7.30 -26.08 14.05
C SER A 355 6.01 -26.81 13.68
N ALA A 356 4.88 -26.48 14.34
CA ALA A 356 3.58 -27.14 14.17
C ALA A 356 2.68 -26.52 13.08
N ALA A 357 3.13 -25.45 12.40
CA ALA A 357 2.43 -24.82 11.29
C ALA A 357 2.47 -25.68 10.01
N ASP A 358 1.42 -25.60 9.19
CA ASP A 358 1.47 -26.03 7.77
C ASP A 358 2.22 -24.97 6.93
N VAL A 359 1.99 -23.68 7.24
CA VAL A 359 2.45 -22.53 6.44
C VAL A 359 2.91 -21.37 7.34
N ILE A 360 4.06 -20.78 7.00
CA ILE A 360 4.56 -19.56 7.64
C ILE A 360 4.50 -18.40 6.62
N CYS A 361 3.79 -17.33 6.97
CA CYS A 361 3.64 -16.13 6.15
C CYS A 361 4.44 -14.95 6.74
N CYS A 362 5.31 -14.32 5.96
CA CYS A 362 6.12 -13.16 6.39
C CYS A 362 6.46 -12.26 5.20
N THR A 363 7.05 -11.08 5.41
CA THR A 363 7.60 -10.31 4.27
C THR A 363 8.92 -10.94 3.77
N CYS A 364 9.37 -10.61 2.56
CA CYS A 364 10.66 -11.12 2.04
C CYS A 364 11.83 -10.78 2.99
N VAL A 365 11.96 -9.52 3.41
CA VAL A 365 12.88 -9.12 4.50
C VAL A 365 12.56 -9.84 5.80
N GLY A 366 11.28 -10.06 6.11
CA GLY A 366 10.80 -10.78 7.29
C GLY A 366 11.28 -12.23 7.39
N ALA A 367 11.58 -12.91 6.27
CA ALA A 367 12.13 -14.27 6.26
C ALA A 367 13.49 -14.37 6.97
N GLY A 368 14.29 -13.31 6.95
CA GLY A 368 15.57 -13.20 7.68
C GLY A 368 15.43 -12.92 9.19
N ASP A 369 14.27 -13.17 9.80
CA ASP A 369 14.09 -13.03 11.25
C ASP A 369 14.83 -14.15 12.01
N PRO A 370 15.59 -13.85 13.09
CA PRO A 370 16.30 -14.86 13.87
C PRO A 370 15.44 -16.03 14.36
N ARG A 371 14.11 -15.85 14.50
CA ARG A 371 13.16 -16.92 14.86
C ARG A 371 13.03 -18.00 13.80
N LEU A 372 13.28 -17.67 12.52
CA LEU A 372 13.26 -18.62 11.40
C LEU A 372 14.63 -19.24 11.10
N SER A 373 15.74 -18.69 11.64
CA SER A 373 17.13 -19.05 11.29
C SER A 373 17.54 -20.53 11.44
N LYS A 374 16.74 -21.34 12.15
CA LYS A 374 16.98 -22.78 12.36
C LYS A 374 16.01 -23.69 11.60
N LEU A 375 15.03 -23.12 10.90
CA LEU A 375 14.10 -23.85 10.04
C LEU A 375 14.69 -23.92 8.61
N LYS A 376 14.30 -24.94 7.84
CA LYS A 376 14.62 -25.03 6.41
C LYS A 376 13.36 -25.25 5.60
N PHE A 377 13.12 -24.38 4.63
CA PHE A 377 11.91 -24.34 3.82
C PHE A 377 12.18 -24.97 2.46
N ARG A 378 11.83 -26.25 2.32
CA ARG A 378 11.90 -26.98 1.04
C ARG A 378 11.17 -26.23 -0.08
N THR A 379 10.06 -25.58 0.27
CA THR A 379 9.14 -24.97 -0.68
C THR A 379 8.87 -23.52 -0.29
N VAL A 380 9.08 -22.61 -1.25
CA VAL A 380 8.93 -21.15 -1.06
C VAL A 380 8.03 -20.59 -2.16
N LEU A 381 7.01 -19.84 -1.79
CA LEU A 381 6.23 -19.00 -2.71
C LEU A 381 6.45 -17.52 -2.38
N ILE A 382 6.75 -16.71 -3.39
CA ILE A 382 6.85 -15.25 -3.28
C ILE A 382 5.78 -14.63 -4.18
N ASP A 383 4.80 -13.94 -3.60
CA ASP A 383 3.77 -13.19 -4.35
C ASP A 383 4.14 -11.70 -4.44
N GLU A 384 3.61 -11.02 -5.47
CA GLU A 384 4.07 -9.71 -5.94
C GLU A 384 5.62 -9.61 -6.05
N ALA A 385 6.30 -10.70 -6.43
CA ALA A 385 7.76 -10.82 -6.52
C ALA A 385 8.41 -9.83 -7.51
N THR A 386 7.63 -9.19 -8.38
CA THR A 386 8.07 -8.11 -9.26
C THR A 386 8.22 -6.77 -8.54
N GLN A 387 7.59 -6.55 -7.38
CA GLN A 387 7.81 -5.35 -6.54
C GLN A 387 9.10 -5.43 -5.70
N ALA A 388 9.72 -6.61 -5.59
CA ALA A 388 10.88 -6.85 -4.73
C ALA A 388 12.20 -6.71 -5.51
N ALA A 389 13.22 -6.12 -4.87
CA ALA A 389 14.56 -6.13 -5.44
C ALA A 389 15.12 -7.56 -5.42
N GLU A 390 15.97 -7.92 -6.38
CA GLU A 390 16.49 -9.30 -6.45
C GLU A 390 17.21 -9.76 -5.16
N PRO A 391 18.09 -8.96 -4.51
CA PRO A 391 18.65 -9.29 -3.20
C PRO A 391 17.63 -9.44 -2.06
N GLU A 392 16.44 -8.86 -2.19
CA GLU A 392 15.33 -9.05 -1.23
C GLU A 392 14.64 -10.40 -1.45
N CYS A 393 14.37 -10.76 -2.71
CA CYS A 393 13.85 -12.08 -3.10
C CYS A 393 14.76 -13.23 -2.66
N MET A 394 16.08 -13.02 -2.59
CA MET A 394 17.02 -14.05 -2.13
C MET A 394 16.87 -14.41 -0.65
N ILE A 395 16.39 -13.51 0.21
CA ILE A 395 16.30 -13.71 1.67
C ILE A 395 15.48 -14.97 2.05
N PRO A 396 14.26 -15.20 1.54
CA PRO A 396 13.54 -16.45 1.78
C PRO A 396 14.09 -17.66 1.02
N LEU A 397 14.77 -17.47 -0.12
CA LEU A 397 15.24 -18.58 -0.97
C LEU A 397 16.43 -19.33 -0.36
N VAL A 398 17.36 -18.62 0.29
CA VAL A 398 18.56 -19.23 0.91
C VAL A 398 18.27 -20.07 2.16
N LEU A 399 17.01 -20.18 2.58
CA LEU A 399 16.57 -20.98 3.72
C LEU A 399 16.38 -22.48 3.37
N GLY A 400 17.12 -23.01 2.39
CA GLY A 400 17.09 -24.41 1.98
C GLY A 400 16.13 -24.73 0.82
N CYS A 401 15.79 -23.73 -0.02
CA CYS A 401 14.76 -23.87 -1.05
C CYS A 401 15.09 -24.93 -2.11
N LYS A 402 14.13 -25.82 -2.40
CA LYS A 402 14.20 -26.85 -3.45
C LYS A 402 13.05 -26.78 -4.46
N GLN A 403 11.98 -26.05 -4.14
CA GLN A 403 10.88 -25.72 -5.04
C GLN A 403 10.47 -24.25 -4.82
N VAL A 404 10.64 -23.41 -5.84
CA VAL A 404 10.31 -21.97 -5.80
C VAL A 404 9.17 -21.63 -6.77
N VAL A 405 8.23 -20.81 -6.28
CA VAL A 405 7.16 -20.20 -7.09
C VAL A 405 7.27 -18.69 -6.95
N LEU A 406 7.62 -17.98 -8.03
CA LEU A 406 7.57 -16.52 -8.07
C LEU A 406 6.30 -16.10 -8.79
N VAL A 407 5.47 -15.31 -8.12
CA VAL A 407 4.18 -14.82 -8.61
C VAL A 407 4.24 -13.30 -8.68
N GLY A 408 3.87 -12.70 -9.80
CA GLY A 408 4.04 -11.27 -10.01
C GLY A 408 3.46 -10.78 -11.33
N ASP A 409 3.82 -9.56 -11.72
CA ASP A 409 3.48 -9.00 -13.03
C ASP A 409 4.40 -7.82 -13.38
N HIS A 410 5.30 -8.03 -14.34
CA HIS A 410 6.32 -7.05 -14.76
C HIS A 410 5.71 -5.84 -15.52
N GLN A 411 4.43 -5.92 -15.88
CA GLN A 411 3.69 -4.79 -16.44
C GLN A 411 3.11 -3.87 -15.34
N GLN A 412 3.16 -4.27 -14.06
CA GLN A 412 2.86 -3.44 -12.88
C GLN A 412 4.18 -2.98 -12.21
N LEU A 413 4.16 -2.32 -11.04
CA LEU A 413 5.36 -1.66 -10.52
C LEU A 413 6.49 -2.63 -10.18
N GLY A 414 7.71 -2.22 -10.54
CA GLY A 414 8.97 -2.83 -10.10
C GLY A 414 9.41 -2.34 -8.71
N PRO A 415 10.55 -2.83 -8.19
CA PRO A 415 11.14 -2.32 -6.94
C PRO A 415 11.54 -0.84 -7.04
N VAL A 416 11.47 -0.15 -5.90
CA VAL A 416 11.86 1.26 -5.80
C VAL A 416 13.22 1.40 -5.17
N ILE A 417 14.17 1.87 -5.98
CA ILE A 417 15.55 2.17 -5.64
C ILE A 417 15.72 3.70 -5.67
N MET A 418 16.18 4.28 -4.58
CA MET A 418 16.32 5.73 -4.40
C MET A 418 17.62 6.25 -5.04
N ASN A 419 18.71 5.49 -4.94
CA ASN A 419 20.02 5.89 -5.44
C ASN A 419 20.10 5.74 -6.97
N LYS A 420 20.32 6.86 -7.66
CA LYS A 420 20.37 6.93 -9.13
C LYS A 420 21.62 6.25 -9.73
N LYS A 421 22.68 5.93 -8.98
CA LYS A 421 23.77 5.03 -9.42
C LYS A 421 23.31 3.57 -9.35
N ALA A 422 22.82 3.11 -8.19
CA ALA A 422 22.36 1.73 -8.01
C ALA A 422 21.21 1.34 -8.97
N ALA A 423 20.26 2.25 -9.19
CA ALA A 423 19.18 2.05 -10.15
C ALA A 423 19.67 1.90 -11.60
N ARG A 424 20.67 2.71 -12.03
CA ARG A 424 21.24 2.62 -13.39
C ARG A 424 22.07 1.36 -13.61
N ALA A 425 22.70 0.82 -12.58
CA ALA A 425 23.39 -0.46 -12.61
C ALA A 425 22.43 -1.68 -12.60
N GLY A 426 21.11 -1.45 -12.53
CA GLY A 426 20.09 -2.47 -12.74
C GLY A 426 19.37 -2.95 -11.48
N LEU A 427 19.61 -2.37 -10.29
CA LEU A 427 18.96 -2.82 -9.04
C LEU A 427 17.42 -2.64 -9.05
N THR A 428 16.89 -1.90 -10.03
CA THR A 428 15.46 -1.77 -10.34
C THR A 428 14.86 -2.97 -11.10
N GLN A 429 15.67 -3.94 -11.53
CA GLN A 429 15.22 -5.20 -12.12
C GLN A 429 14.92 -6.21 -11.00
N SER A 430 13.72 -6.78 -10.99
CA SER A 430 13.36 -7.87 -10.09
C SER A 430 13.91 -9.21 -10.57
N LEU A 431 14.08 -10.16 -9.64
CA LEU A 431 14.46 -11.54 -9.96
C LEU A 431 13.50 -12.20 -10.95
N PHE A 432 12.20 -11.87 -10.87
CA PHE A 432 11.19 -12.34 -11.80
C PHE A 432 11.49 -11.84 -13.22
N GLU A 433 11.77 -10.54 -13.39
CA GLU A 433 12.10 -9.96 -14.70
C GLU A 433 13.38 -10.57 -15.26
N ARG A 434 14.47 -10.67 -14.49
CA ARG A 434 15.74 -11.26 -14.97
C ARG A 434 15.56 -12.70 -15.43
N LEU A 435 14.79 -13.51 -14.70
CA LEU A 435 14.49 -14.89 -15.11
C LEU A 435 13.64 -14.96 -16.39
N VAL A 436 12.73 -14.01 -16.63
CA VAL A 436 11.99 -13.91 -17.91
C VAL A 436 12.94 -13.57 -19.06
N VAL A 437 13.88 -12.62 -18.88
CA VAL A 437 14.91 -12.30 -19.89
C VAL A 437 15.78 -13.52 -20.23
N LEU A 438 16.11 -14.34 -19.22
CA LEU A 438 16.80 -15.63 -19.36
C LEU A 438 15.93 -16.73 -20.04
N GLY A 439 14.76 -16.40 -20.56
CA GLY A 439 13.90 -17.32 -21.32
C GLY A 439 12.98 -18.20 -20.47
N ASN A 440 12.93 -18.03 -19.14
CA ASN A 440 11.99 -18.76 -18.28
C ASN A 440 10.57 -18.21 -18.50
N ARG A 441 9.82 -18.84 -19.42
CA ARG A 441 8.48 -18.39 -19.81
C ARG A 441 7.51 -18.44 -18.62
N PRO A 442 6.89 -17.31 -18.22
CA PRO A 442 5.93 -17.30 -17.12
C PRO A 442 4.59 -17.88 -17.55
N ILE A 443 3.91 -18.54 -16.60
CA ILE A 443 2.54 -19.01 -16.80
C ILE A 443 1.62 -17.80 -16.62
N ARG A 444 1.01 -17.32 -17.71
CA ARG A 444 0.10 -16.16 -17.68
C ARG A 444 -1.31 -16.60 -17.28
N LEU A 445 -1.87 -16.00 -16.22
CA LEU A 445 -3.30 -16.10 -15.89
C LEU A 445 -4.10 -15.22 -16.85
N GLN A 446 -5.18 -15.75 -17.44
CA GLN A 446 -5.79 -15.15 -18.65
C GLN A 446 -7.13 -14.46 -18.43
N VAL A 447 -7.85 -14.75 -17.33
CA VAL A 447 -9.24 -14.31 -17.13
C VAL A 447 -9.35 -13.39 -15.91
N GLN A 448 -9.85 -12.16 -16.08
CA GLN A 448 -10.01 -11.17 -15.01
C GLN A 448 -11.44 -11.13 -14.45
N TYR A 449 -11.57 -10.95 -13.13
CA TYR A 449 -12.85 -10.96 -12.41
C TYR A 449 -13.15 -9.66 -11.63
N ARG A 450 -12.32 -8.64 -11.80
CA ARG A 450 -12.40 -7.37 -11.05
C ARG A 450 -13.32 -6.36 -11.74
N MET A 451 -12.97 -6.01 -12.97
CA MET A 451 -13.38 -4.80 -13.67
C MET A 451 -14.59 -5.03 -14.58
N HIS A 452 -15.43 -4.00 -14.76
CA HIS A 452 -16.33 -3.89 -15.91
C HIS A 452 -15.53 -4.03 -17.23
N PRO A 453 -16.03 -4.76 -18.25
CA PRO A 453 -15.26 -5.04 -19.47
C PRO A 453 -14.62 -3.80 -20.14
N CYS A 454 -15.32 -2.66 -20.24
CA CYS A 454 -14.77 -1.44 -20.85
C CYS A 454 -13.51 -0.90 -20.11
N LEU A 455 -13.40 -1.09 -18.79
CA LEU A 455 -12.25 -0.65 -18.00
C LEU A 455 -11.03 -1.53 -18.27
N SER A 456 -11.25 -2.81 -18.60
CA SER A 456 -10.20 -3.78 -18.93
C SER A 456 -9.69 -3.66 -20.37
N GLU A 457 -10.47 -3.04 -21.26
CA GLU A 457 -10.22 -2.99 -22.71
C GLU A 457 -8.88 -2.32 -23.05
N PHE A 458 -8.68 -1.08 -22.58
CA PHE A 458 -7.43 -0.36 -22.82
C PHE A 458 -6.21 -1.02 -22.15
N PRO A 459 -6.24 -1.41 -20.85
CA PRO A 459 -5.13 -2.14 -20.23
C PRO A 459 -4.79 -3.48 -20.93
N SER A 460 -5.81 -4.26 -21.33
CA SER A 460 -5.62 -5.52 -22.07
C SER A 460 -4.83 -5.28 -23.36
N ASN A 461 -5.30 -4.34 -24.19
CA ASN A 461 -4.71 -4.07 -25.50
C ASN A 461 -3.29 -3.47 -25.40
N MET A 462 -3.04 -2.60 -24.42
CA MET A 462 -1.79 -1.84 -24.34
C MET A 462 -0.67 -2.54 -23.56
N PHE A 463 -1.01 -3.31 -22.51
CA PHE A 463 -0.03 -3.94 -21.61
C PHE A 463 0.00 -5.48 -21.71
N TYR A 464 -1.07 -6.11 -22.19
CA TYR A 464 -1.21 -7.58 -22.24
C TYR A 464 -1.59 -8.11 -23.63
N GLU A 465 -1.28 -7.37 -24.68
CA GLU A 465 -1.38 -7.81 -26.09
C GLU A 465 -2.81 -8.19 -26.53
N GLY A 466 -3.84 -7.68 -25.84
CA GLY A 466 -5.25 -8.06 -26.03
C GLY A 466 -5.61 -9.43 -25.45
N THR A 467 -4.70 -10.10 -24.75
CA THR A 467 -4.88 -11.49 -24.27
C THR A 467 -5.67 -11.62 -22.97
N LEU A 468 -6.02 -10.51 -22.30
CA LEU A 468 -6.77 -10.52 -21.04
C LEU A 468 -8.27 -10.65 -21.32
N GLN A 469 -8.85 -11.77 -20.91
CA GLN A 469 -10.27 -12.12 -21.08
C GLN A 469 -11.11 -11.68 -19.88
N ASN A 470 -12.41 -11.47 -20.09
CA ASN A 470 -13.36 -11.08 -19.05
C ASN A 470 -14.10 -12.29 -18.49
N GLY A 471 -13.87 -12.59 -17.21
CA GLY A 471 -14.62 -13.59 -16.44
C GLY A 471 -15.82 -13.04 -15.70
N VAL A 472 -16.18 -11.78 -15.97
CA VAL A 472 -17.34 -11.07 -15.43
C VAL A 472 -18.00 -10.25 -16.54
N THR A 473 -19.32 -10.20 -16.54
CA THR A 473 -20.09 -9.52 -17.60
C THR A 473 -20.31 -8.03 -17.32
N ALA A 474 -20.75 -7.28 -18.33
CA ALA A 474 -21.14 -5.87 -18.13
C ALA A 474 -22.30 -5.71 -17.12
N PRO A 475 -23.41 -6.46 -17.18
CA PRO A 475 -24.48 -6.42 -16.17
C PRO A 475 -24.01 -6.67 -14.74
N GLU A 476 -23.05 -7.59 -14.51
CA GLU A 476 -22.46 -7.87 -13.19
C GLU A 476 -21.60 -6.71 -12.63
N ARG A 477 -21.29 -5.70 -13.46
CA ARG A 477 -20.46 -4.55 -13.11
C ARG A 477 -21.12 -3.21 -13.42
N LEU A 478 -22.44 -3.19 -13.69
CA LEU A 478 -23.27 -1.99 -13.79
C LEU A 478 -24.20 -1.88 -12.57
N ARG A 479 -24.03 -0.86 -11.73
CA ARG A 479 -24.86 -0.61 -10.55
C ARG A 479 -26.08 0.25 -10.87
N LYS A 480 -27.18 -0.40 -11.26
CA LYS A 480 -28.49 0.25 -11.54
C LYS A 480 -29.07 1.06 -10.36
N ASN A 481 -28.59 0.83 -9.14
CA ASN A 481 -28.99 1.53 -7.93
C ASN A 481 -28.11 2.77 -7.60
N VAL A 482 -27.12 3.09 -8.44
CA VAL A 482 -26.23 4.26 -8.28
C VAL A 482 -26.50 5.24 -9.41
N ASP A 483 -27.35 6.25 -9.15
CA ASP A 483 -27.63 7.36 -10.06
C ASP A 483 -26.40 8.27 -10.22
N PHE A 484 -25.41 7.86 -11.03
CA PHE A 484 -24.26 8.70 -11.35
C PHE A 484 -24.28 9.11 -12.84
N PRO A 485 -24.02 10.39 -13.18
CA PRO A 485 -24.07 10.89 -14.55
C PRO A 485 -22.85 10.44 -15.37
N TRP A 486 -22.84 9.16 -15.76
CA TRP A 486 -21.91 8.64 -16.75
C TRP A 486 -22.26 9.22 -18.14
N PRO A 487 -21.31 9.81 -18.89
CA PRO A 487 -21.58 10.37 -20.22
C PRO A 487 -22.16 9.36 -21.22
N VAL A 488 -21.82 8.07 -21.04
CA VAL A 488 -22.40 6.94 -21.77
C VAL A 488 -22.87 5.92 -20.71
N PRO A 489 -24.18 5.66 -20.53
CA PRO A 489 -24.69 4.89 -19.40
C PRO A 489 -24.08 3.49 -19.20
N ASP A 490 -23.85 2.74 -20.28
CA ASP A 490 -23.28 1.39 -20.25
C ASP A 490 -21.74 1.37 -20.20
N THR A 491 -21.09 2.55 -20.17
CA THR A 491 -19.63 2.70 -20.11
C THR A 491 -19.27 3.54 -18.88
N PRO A 492 -19.10 2.92 -17.70
CA PRO A 492 -18.85 3.63 -16.44
C PRO A 492 -17.39 4.12 -16.31
N MET A 493 -16.94 4.89 -17.30
CA MET A 493 -15.68 5.63 -17.25
C MET A 493 -15.78 6.97 -17.98
N PHE A 494 -15.06 7.98 -17.50
CA PHE A 494 -14.83 9.20 -18.27
C PHE A 494 -13.53 9.91 -17.89
N PHE A 495 -13.00 10.65 -18.86
CA PHE A 495 -11.92 11.59 -18.68
C PHE A 495 -12.53 12.99 -18.62
N TYR A 496 -12.44 13.62 -17.45
CA TYR A 496 -12.92 14.96 -17.20
C TYR A 496 -11.79 15.96 -17.46
N GLN A 497 -12.01 16.84 -18.43
CA GLN A 497 -11.03 17.85 -18.81
C GLN A 497 -10.91 18.96 -17.75
N ASN A 498 -9.72 19.06 -17.18
CA ASN A 498 -9.34 20.11 -16.25
C ASN A 498 -8.18 20.94 -16.85
N LEU A 499 -8.40 22.24 -17.07
CA LEU A 499 -7.41 23.16 -17.66
C LEU A 499 -6.76 24.12 -16.65
N GLY A 500 -7.06 23.98 -15.35
CA GLY A 500 -6.41 24.75 -14.28
C GLY A 500 -4.92 24.46 -14.21
N GLN A 501 -4.12 25.47 -13.85
CA GLN A 501 -2.65 25.38 -13.80
C GLN A 501 -2.16 24.50 -12.64
N GLU A 502 -0.94 23.98 -12.76
CA GLU A 502 -0.24 23.31 -11.65
C GLU A 502 0.47 24.34 -10.76
N GLU A 503 0.39 24.12 -9.44
CA GLU A 503 1.12 24.90 -8.43
C GLU A 503 2.17 24.01 -7.75
N ILE A 504 3.27 24.62 -7.30
CA ILE A 504 4.22 23.95 -6.40
C ILE A 504 3.60 23.97 -4.99
N SER A 505 3.60 22.82 -4.33
CA SER A 505 3.09 22.70 -2.94
C SER A 505 4.03 23.33 -1.91
N SER A 506 3.57 23.47 -0.66
CA SER A 506 4.34 24.05 0.47
C SER A 506 5.69 23.37 0.73
N SER A 507 5.92 22.17 0.19
CA SER A 507 7.19 21.45 0.21
C SER A 507 8.26 22.02 -0.71
N GLY A 508 7.90 22.77 -1.75
CA GLY A 508 8.80 23.11 -2.85
C GLY A 508 9.14 21.94 -3.79
N THR A 509 8.87 20.69 -3.38
CA THR A 509 9.32 19.44 -4.04
C THR A 509 8.19 18.59 -4.63
N SER A 510 6.92 18.98 -4.45
CA SER A 510 5.74 18.33 -5.04
C SER A 510 4.80 19.35 -5.68
N PHE A 511 3.86 18.88 -6.51
CA PHE A 511 2.85 19.68 -7.21
C PHE A 511 1.44 19.47 -6.65
N LEU A 512 0.55 20.45 -6.86
CA LEU A 512 -0.90 20.37 -6.63
C LEU A 512 -1.68 21.08 -7.73
N ASN A 513 -2.97 20.81 -7.86
CA ASN A 513 -3.87 21.46 -8.83
C ASN A 513 -5.25 21.66 -8.18
N ARG A 514 -5.55 22.91 -7.80
CA ARG A 514 -6.78 23.28 -7.06
C ARG A 514 -8.05 23.02 -7.86
N THR A 515 -7.99 23.19 -9.19
CA THR A 515 -9.15 22.96 -10.07
C THR A 515 -9.48 21.47 -10.15
N GLU A 516 -8.47 20.59 -10.22
CA GLU A 516 -8.69 19.14 -10.10
C GLU A 516 -9.24 18.76 -8.73
N ALA A 517 -8.64 19.24 -7.64
CA ALA A 517 -9.09 18.90 -6.28
C ALA A 517 -10.55 19.35 -6.01
N SER A 518 -10.94 20.52 -6.49
CA SER A 518 -12.34 21.00 -6.43
C SER A 518 -13.30 20.11 -7.22
N ASN A 519 -12.85 19.54 -8.35
CA ASN A 519 -13.69 18.63 -9.13
C ASN A 519 -13.72 17.20 -8.53
N VAL A 520 -12.63 16.75 -7.90
CA VAL A 520 -12.60 15.50 -7.11
C VAL A 520 -13.65 15.53 -6.00
N GLU A 521 -13.73 16.62 -5.21
CA GLU A 521 -14.76 16.78 -4.17
C GLU A 521 -16.17 16.65 -4.74
N LYS A 522 -16.48 17.33 -5.84
CA LYS A 522 -17.81 17.29 -6.49
C LYS A 522 -18.18 15.87 -6.94
N ILE A 523 -17.22 15.11 -7.46
CA ILE A 523 -17.41 13.72 -7.88
C ILE A 523 -17.68 12.83 -6.66
N VAL A 524 -16.89 12.93 -5.59
CA VAL A 524 -17.13 12.21 -4.32
C VAL A 524 -18.50 12.55 -3.74
N THR A 525 -18.85 13.83 -3.70
CA THR A 525 -20.14 14.33 -3.22
C THR A 525 -21.31 13.85 -4.07
N LYS A 526 -21.17 13.72 -5.40
CA LYS A 526 -22.20 13.06 -6.23
C LYS A 526 -22.25 11.56 -5.95
N PHE A 527 -21.13 10.84 -5.83
CA PHE A 527 -21.14 9.42 -5.44
C PHE A 527 -21.88 9.18 -4.12
N PHE A 528 -21.62 10.00 -3.08
CA PHE A 528 -22.35 9.95 -1.80
C PHE A 528 -23.85 10.21 -1.97
N LYS A 529 -24.24 11.25 -2.74
CA LYS A 529 -25.64 11.53 -3.09
C LYS A 529 -26.30 10.43 -3.95
N SER A 530 -25.50 9.52 -4.49
CA SER A 530 -25.92 8.38 -5.33
C SER A 530 -25.85 7.05 -4.59
N GLY A 531 -25.74 7.06 -3.26
CA GLY A 531 -25.77 5.86 -2.41
C GLY A 531 -24.46 5.08 -2.29
N VAL A 532 -23.34 5.58 -2.83
CA VAL A 532 -22.02 4.96 -2.66
C VAL A 532 -21.44 5.28 -1.28
N VAL A 533 -20.97 4.26 -0.55
CA VAL A 533 -20.36 4.46 0.79
C VAL A 533 -18.87 4.82 0.69
N PRO A 534 -18.29 5.59 1.64
CA PRO A 534 -16.89 6.05 1.57
C PRO A 534 -15.84 4.97 1.30
N SER A 535 -15.95 3.81 1.95
CA SER A 535 -15.00 2.69 1.80
C SER A 535 -14.93 2.11 0.39
N GLN A 536 -15.98 2.29 -0.42
CA GLN A 536 -16.07 1.86 -1.82
C GLN A 536 -15.35 2.79 -2.80
N ILE A 537 -14.96 3.99 -2.37
CA ILE A 537 -14.28 5.01 -3.17
C ILE A 537 -12.78 4.99 -2.85
N GLY A 538 -11.94 5.19 -3.88
CA GLY A 538 -10.54 5.55 -3.72
C GLY A 538 -10.13 6.69 -4.64
N ILE A 539 -9.32 7.61 -4.14
CA ILE A 539 -8.71 8.70 -4.90
C ILE A 539 -7.22 8.41 -5.05
N VAL A 540 -6.76 8.36 -6.30
CA VAL A 540 -5.37 8.11 -6.68
C VAL A 540 -4.77 9.40 -7.23
N THR A 541 -3.59 9.79 -6.74
CA THR A 541 -2.84 10.94 -7.26
C THR A 541 -1.33 10.67 -7.28
N PRO A 542 -0.59 11.08 -8.33
CA PRO A 542 0.85 10.87 -8.44
C PRO A 542 1.69 11.83 -7.58
N TYR A 543 1.07 12.85 -6.95
CA TYR A 543 1.76 13.88 -6.17
C TYR A 543 1.21 13.98 -4.76
N GLU A 544 2.13 13.99 -3.79
CA GLU A 544 1.81 14.00 -2.36
C GLU A 544 1.23 15.33 -1.90
N GLY A 545 1.72 16.45 -2.44
CA GLY A 545 1.11 17.77 -2.27
C GLY A 545 -0.35 17.82 -2.72
N GLN A 546 -0.72 17.12 -3.80
CA GLN A 546 -2.11 16.96 -4.22
C GLN A 546 -2.88 16.02 -3.29
N ARG A 547 -2.26 14.95 -2.76
CA ARG A 547 -2.91 14.03 -1.79
C ARG A 547 -3.34 14.79 -0.54
N SER A 548 -2.41 15.51 0.09
CA SER A 548 -2.66 16.36 1.25
C SER A 548 -3.67 17.47 0.93
N TYR A 549 -3.55 18.14 -0.23
CA TYR A 549 -4.50 19.19 -0.62
C TYR A 549 -5.92 18.66 -0.84
N ILE A 550 -6.11 17.50 -1.46
CA ILE A 550 -7.43 16.87 -1.65
C ILE A 550 -8.07 16.49 -0.30
N VAL A 551 -7.31 15.85 0.60
CA VAL A 551 -7.79 15.48 1.94
C VAL A 551 -8.27 16.71 2.71
N ASN A 552 -7.49 17.79 2.70
CA ASN A 552 -7.86 19.02 3.40
C ASN A 552 -9.03 19.74 2.71
N TYR A 553 -9.02 19.84 1.37
CA TYR A 553 -10.09 20.49 0.61
C TYR A 553 -11.46 19.83 0.87
N MET A 554 -11.54 18.49 0.88
CA MET A 554 -12.78 17.78 1.18
C MET A 554 -13.25 17.98 2.63
N GLN A 555 -12.34 18.08 3.60
CA GLN A 555 -12.70 18.31 5.01
C GLN A 555 -13.15 19.75 5.31
N PHE A 556 -12.72 20.74 4.55
CA PHE A 556 -13.13 22.15 4.75
C PHE A 556 -14.28 22.58 3.84
N ASN A 557 -14.32 22.13 2.59
CA ASN A 557 -15.27 22.58 1.57
C ASN A 557 -16.32 21.51 1.17
N GLY A 558 -16.22 20.29 1.70
CA GLY A 558 -17.16 19.21 1.39
C GLY A 558 -18.61 19.54 1.78
N SER A 559 -19.55 19.30 0.87
CA SER A 559 -20.97 19.64 1.05
C SER A 559 -21.75 18.76 2.05
N LEU A 560 -21.12 17.72 2.62
CA LEU A 560 -21.76 16.70 3.47
C LEU A 560 -20.99 16.55 4.81
N LYS A 561 -21.43 15.63 5.68
CA LYS A 561 -20.77 15.38 6.98
C LYS A 561 -19.29 15.07 6.78
N LYS A 562 -18.40 15.83 7.46
CA LYS A 562 -16.93 15.75 7.29
C LYS A 562 -16.40 14.31 7.38
N ASP A 563 -16.92 13.52 8.31
CA ASP A 563 -16.43 12.17 8.58
C ASP A 563 -16.65 11.18 7.43
N LEU A 564 -17.63 11.44 6.55
CA LEU A 564 -17.80 10.68 5.30
C LEU A 564 -16.60 10.85 4.37
N TYR A 565 -16.05 12.06 4.26
CA TYR A 565 -14.85 12.32 3.45
C TYR A 565 -13.58 11.74 4.11
N LYS A 566 -13.51 11.73 5.45
CA LYS A 566 -12.38 11.13 6.18
C LYS A 566 -12.23 9.64 5.90
N GLU A 567 -13.32 8.91 5.69
CA GLU A 567 -13.30 7.49 5.34
C GLU A 567 -12.91 7.20 3.86
N VAL A 568 -12.80 8.21 2.99
CA VAL A 568 -12.36 8.01 1.59
C VAL A 568 -10.84 7.85 1.54
N GLU A 569 -10.37 6.77 0.91
CA GLU A 569 -8.95 6.48 0.81
C GLU A 569 -8.28 7.35 -0.27
N VAL A 570 -7.34 8.22 0.12
CA VAL A 570 -6.60 9.14 -0.78
C VAL A 570 -5.11 8.83 -0.68
N ALA A 571 -4.50 8.32 -1.75
CA ALA A 571 -3.10 7.89 -1.76
C ALA A 571 -2.48 7.86 -3.18
N SER A 572 -1.21 7.49 -3.30
CA SER A 572 -0.56 7.32 -4.61
C SER A 572 -0.83 5.96 -5.25
N VAL A 573 -0.45 5.85 -6.53
CA VAL A 573 -0.51 4.61 -7.32
C VAL A 573 0.18 3.45 -6.61
N ASP A 574 1.35 3.70 -6.02
CA ASP A 574 2.18 2.72 -5.30
C ASP A 574 1.45 2.16 -4.07
N ALA A 575 0.83 3.05 -3.29
CA ALA A 575 0.07 2.67 -2.11
C ALA A 575 -1.19 1.84 -2.46
N PHE A 576 -1.79 2.07 -3.63
CA PHE A 576 -2.93 1.33 -4.14
C PHE A 576 -2.59 -0.02 -4.83
N GLN A 577 -1.31 -0.40 -4.97
CA GLN A 577 -0.98 -1.73 -5.50
C GLN A 577 -1.46 -2.85 -4.54
N GLY A 578 -1.86 -3.99 -5.10
CA GLY A 578 -2.58 -5.07 -4.37
C GLY A 578 -4.03 -4.74 -3.94
N ARG A 579 -4.41 -3.45 -3.85
CA ARG A 579 -5.76 -3.02 -3.44
C ARG A 579 -6.75 -2.98 -4.62
N GLU A 580 -8.03 -2.86 -4.28
CA GLU A 580 -9.12 -2.54 -5.21
C GLU A 580 -10.24 -1.74 -4.53
N LYS A 581 -11.02 -1.02 -5.34
CA LYS A 581 -12.20 -0.24 -4.93
C LYS A 581 -13.33 -0.46 -5.92
N ASP A 582 -14.55 -0.10 -5.54
CA ASP A 582 -15.66 -0.12 -6.48
C ASP A 582 -15.52 1.01 -7.50
N TYR A 583 -15.20 2.22 -7.02
CA TYR A 583 -14.96 3.41 -7.84
C TYR A 583 -13.59 4.01 -7.57
N ILE A 584 -12.90 4.43 -8.63
CA ILE A 584 -11.59 5.11 -8.56
C ILE A 584 -11.67 6.48 -9.22
N ILE A 585 -11.09 7.48 -8.57
CA ILE A 585 -10.91 8.84 -9.09
C ILE A 585 -9.40 9.09 -9.22
N LEU A 586 -8.90 9.33 -10.43
CA LEU A 586 -7.49 9.61 -10.70
C LEU A 586 -7.31 11.11 -10.98
N SER A 587 -6.52 11.81 -10.16
CA SER A 587 -6.09 13.19 -10.41
C SER A 587 -4.70 13.18 -11.05
N CYS A 588 -4.55 13.75 -12.24
CA CYS A 588 -3.27 13.78 -12.96
C CYS A 588 -2.38 14.96 -12.56
N VAL A 589 -2.94 16.07 -12.06
CA VAL A 589 -2.30 17.31 -11.60
C VAL A 589 -1.63 18.14 -12.70
N ARG A 590 -0.84 17.50 -13.59
CA ARG A 590 0.11 18.19 -14.48
C ARG A 590 -0.58 18.98 -15.59
N SER A 591 -0.28 20.27 -15.62
CA SER A 591 -0.91 21.30 -16.42
C SER A 591 0.11 22.43 -16.71
N ASN A 592 1.11 22.10 -17.54
CA ASN A 592 2.23 22.99 -17.91
C ASN A 592 2.59 22.95 -19.41
N GLU A 593 3.31 23.97 -19.85
CA GLU A 593 3.73 24.11 -21.26
C GLU A 593 4.97 23.27 -21.59
N HIS A 594 6.01 23.30 -20.75
CA HIS A 594 7.35 22.80 -21.09
C HIS A 594 8.03 21.87 -20.07
N GLN A 595 7.46 21.66 -18.88
CA GLN A 595 8.09 20.84 -17.82
C GLN A 595 7.81 19.34 -17.95
N GLY A 596 6.80 18.95 -18.74
CA GLY A 596 6.43 17.56 -18.96
C GLY A 596 5.54 17.00 -17.83
N ILE A 597 5.42 15.66 -17.77
CA ILE A 597 4.44 15.00 -16.89
C ILE A 597 5.07 14.20 -15.72
N GLY A 598 6.40 14.25 -15.56
CA GLY A 598 7.14 13.65 -14.44
C GLY A 598 6.80 12.16 -14.21
N PHE A 599 6.24 11.88 -13.03
CA PHE A 599 5.81 10.55 -12.56
C PHE A 599 4.86 9.83 -13.54
N LEU A 600 4.02 10.57 -14.27
CA LEU A 600 3.02 10.01 -15.19
C LEU A 600 3.61 9.41 -16.49
N ASN A 601 4.93 9.44 -16.67
CA ASN A 601 5.59 8.81 -17.81
C ASN A 601 5.73 7.27 -17.68
N ASP A 602 5.76 6.68 -16.48
CA ASP A 602 5.95 5.22 -16.33
C ASP A 602 4.66 4.46 -16.77
N PRO A 603 4.72 3.60 -17.81
CA PRO A 603 3.58 2.82 -18.28
C PRO A 603 2.95 1.94 -17.19
N ARG A 604 3.78 1.41 -16.28
CA ARG A 604 3.38 0.47 -15.23
C ARG A 604 2.57 1.19 -14.14
N ARG A 605 2.90 2.46 -13.87
CA ARG A 605 2.12 3.35 -12.97
C ARG A 605 0.72 3.60 -13.53
N LEU A 606 0.61 3.88 -14.82
CA LEU A 606 -0.71 4.04 -15.46
C LEU A 606 -1.51 2.72 -15.48
N ASN A 607 -0.87 1.59 -15.80
CA ASN A 607 -1.48 0.26 -15.77
C ASN A 607 -2.06 -0.07 -14.38
N VAL A 608 -1.30 0.15 -13.31
CA VAL A 608 -1.82 -0.02 -11.94
C VAL A 608 -3.00 0.91 -11.68
N ALA A 609 -2.88 2.21 -11.96
CA ALA A 609 -3.92 3.21 -11.67
C ALA A 609 -5.27 2.89 -12.36
N LEU A 610 -5.25 2.54 -13.66
CA LEU A 610 -6.46 2.20 -14.42
C LEU A 610 -7.15 0.91 -13.93
N THR A 611 -6.42 0.02 -13.27
CA THR A 611 -6.89 -1.35 -12.94
C THR A 611 -7.22 -1.56 -11.45
N ARG A 612 -7.42 -0.49 -10.69
CA ARG A 612 -7.85 -0.53 -9.27
C ARG A 612 -9.37 -0.60 -9.08
N ALA A 613 -10.16 -0.13 -10.04
CA ALA A 613 -11.62 -0.08 -9.94
C ALA A 613 -12.30 -1.42 -10.26
N LYS A 614 -13.57 -1.54 -9.89
CA LYS A 614 -14.46 -2.67 -10.26
C LYS A 614 -15.62 -2.20 -11.12
N TYR A 615 -16.31 -1.15 -10.69
CA TYR A 615 -17.55 -0.65 -11.28
C TYR A 615 -17.36 0.66 -12.08
N GLY A 616 -16.38 1.52 -11.76
CA GLY A 616 -16.11 2.69 -12.61
C GLY A 616 -14.86 3.50 -12.29
N VAL A 617 -14.39 4.27 -13.29
CA VAL A 617 -13.16 5.09 -13.23
C VAL A 617 -13.43 6.51 -13.72
N VAL A 618 -13.04 7.51 -12.93
CA VAL A 618 -13.03 8.91 -13.37
C VAL A 618 -11.59 9.42 -13.40
N ILE A 619 -11.15 9.99 -14.51
CA ILE A 619 -9.80 10.56 -14.66
C ILE A 619 -9.95 12.08 -14.81
N LEU A 620 -9.23 12.87 -14.02
CA LEU A 620 -9.15 14.32 -14.15
C LEU A 620 -7.75 14.71 -14.61
N GLY A 621 -7.64 15.62 -15.59
CA GLY A 621 -6.36 16.15 -16.02
C GLY A 621 -6.44 17.08 -17.22
N ASN A 622 -5.29 17.60 -17.65
CA ASN A 622 -5.18 18.47 -18.83
C ASN A 622 -4.78 17.67 -20.09
N PRO A 623 -5.70 17.46 -21.07
CA PRO A 623 -5.40 16.68 -22.27
C PRO A 623 -4.24 17.25 -23.09
N LYS A 624 -4.08 18.58 -23.15
CA LYS A 624 -3.02 19.26 -23.93
C LYS A 624 -1.61 18.92 -23.45
N VAL A 625 -1.48 18.53 -22.19
CA VAL A 625 -0.19 18.29 -21.51
C VAL A 625 0.09 16.79 -21.49
N LEU A 626 -0.92 15.98 -21.17
CA LEU A 626 -0.83 14.52 -21.17
C LEU A 626 -0.62 13.96 -22.59
N SER A 627 -1.29 14.49 -23.62
CA SER A 627 -1.15 14.02 -25.01
C SER A 627 0.26 14.15 -25.61
N LYS A 628 1.17 14.89 -24.95
CA LYS A 628 2.59 14.99 -25.32
C LYS A 628 3.31 13.64 -25.11
N HIS A 629 2.81 12.78 -24.22
CA HIS A 629 3.33 11.43 -24.00
C HIS A 629 2.54 10.40 -24.83
N PRO A 630 3.20 9.47 -25.57
CA PRO A 630 2.52 8.55 -26.47
C PRO A 630 1.41 7.73 -25.81
N LEU A 631 1.69 7.08 -24.67
CA LEU A 631 0.70 6.23 -23.99
C LEU A 631 -0.55 7.01 -23.55
N TRP A 632 -0.38 8.26 -23.10
CA TRP A 632 -1.49 9.14 -22.71
C TRP A 632 -2.27 9.65 -23.93
N HIS A 633 -1.62 9.87 -25.07
CA HIS A 633 -2.33 10.17 -26.33
C HIS A 633 -3.25 9.01 -26.72
N TYR A 634 -2.80 7.74 -26.64
CA TYR A 634 -3.68 6.59 -26.92
C TYR A 634 -4.84 6.48 -25.91
N LEU A 635 -4.60 6.76 -24.62
CA LEU A 635 -5.68 6.77 -23.61
C LEU A 635 -6.73 7.86 -23.90
N LEU A 636 -6.29 9.09 -24.19
CA LEU A 636 -7.18 10.21 -24.53
C LEU A 636 -7.96 9.96 -25.82
N THR A 637 -7.32 9.38 -26.84
CA THR A 637 -7.98 8.97 -28.09
C THR A 637 -9.02 7.89 -27.83
N HIS A 638 -8.69 6.83 -27.09
CA HIS A 638 -9.64 5.78 -26.72
C HIS A 638 -10.86 6.33 -25.96
N TYR A 639 -10.65 7.21 -24.99
CA TYR A 639 -11.75 7.86 -24.27
C TYR A 639 -12.57 8.78 -25.19
N LYS A 640 -11.96 9.45 -26.18
CA LYS A 640 -12.67 10.27 -27.16
C LYS A 640 -13.50 9.43 -28.14
N GLU A 641 -12.96 8.32 -28.63
CA GLU A 641 -13.64 7.35 -29.51
C GLU A 641 -14.87 6.72 -28.82
N LYS A 642 -14.82 6.54 -27.50
CA LYS A 642 -15.95 6.05 -26.68
C LYS A 642 -16.93 7.16 -26.27
N ASN A 643 -16.79 8.39 -26.76
CA ASN A 643 -17.54 9.59 -26.30
C ASN A 643 -17.43 9.88 -24.78
N CYS A 644 -16.37 9.37 -24.14
CA CYS A 644 -16.11 9.44 -22.70
C CYS A 644 -15.04 10.50 -22.33
N LEU A 645 -14.63 11.36 -23.26
CA LEU A 645 -13.79 12.54 -22.99
C LEU A 645 -14.70 13.78 -22.93
N VAL A 646 -14.82 14.40 -21.76
CA VAL A 646 -15.86 15.39 -21.47
C VAL A 646 -15.37 16.64 -20.72
N GLU A 647 -16.13 17.72 -20.86
CA GLU A 647 -15.95 19.02 -20.21
C GLU A 647 -17.29 19.57 -19.68
N GLY A 648 -17.31 20.79 -19.14
CA GLY A 648 -18.50 21.40 -18.53
C GLY A 648 -18.70 21.05 -17.04
N PRO A 649 -19.85 21.39 -16.43
CA PRO A 649 -20.16 21.04 -15.04
C PRO A 649 -20.61 19.58 -14.90
N LEU A 650 -20.35 18.95 -13.75
CA LEU A 650 -20.74 17.55 -13.48
C LEU A 650 -22.26 17.27 -13.59
N SER A 651 -23.10 18.31 -13.50
CA SER A 651 -24.56 18.22 -13.70
C SER A 651 -24.99 18.27 -15.18
N ASN A 652 -24.11 18.65 -16.09
CA ASN A 652 -24.35 18.72 -17.54
C ASN A 652 -23.01 18.57 -18.28
N LEU A 653 -22.45 17.36 -18.23
CA LEU A 653 -21.21 17.01 -18.92
C LEU A 653 -21.44 17.00 -20.44
N GLN A 654 -20.50 17.56 -21.19
CA GLN A 654 -20.57 17.66 -22.65
C GLN A 654 -19.30 17.05 -23.28
N PRO A 655 -19.38 16.38 -24.45
CA PRO A 655 -18.21 15.84 -25.14
C PRO A 655 -17.19 16.94 -25.45
N SER A 656 -15.93 16.74 -25.08
CA SER A 656 -14.91 17.77 -25.27
C SER A 656 -14.46 17.87 -26.73
N MET A 657 -14.62 19.06 -27.29
CA MET A 657 -14.19 19.37 -28.65
C MET A 657 -12.67 19.58 -28.76
N ILE A 658 -11.91 19.40 -27.67
CA ILE A 658 -10.47 19.64 -27.64
C ILE A 658 -9.71 18.82 -28.69
N GLN A 659 -8.78 19.49 -29.37
CA GLN A 659 -7.84 18.87 -30.30
C GLN A 659 -6.46 18.77 -29.67
N PHE A 660 -5.82 17.61 -29.82
CA PHE A 660 -4.45 17.35 -29.41
C PHE A 660 -3.72 16.61 -30.53
N SER A 661 -2.52 17.06 -30.86
CA SER A 661 -1.72 16.48 -31.94
C SER A 661 -1.09 15.14 -31.53
N LYS A 662 -0.87 14.28 -32.53
CA LYS A 662 -0.17 12.99 -32.34
C LYS A 662 1.30 13.25 -31.99
N PRO A 663 1.85 12.70 -30.89
CA PRO A 663 3.21 12.99 -30.46
C PRO A 663 4.25 12.45 -31.47
N ARG A 664 5.35 13.19 -31.64
CA ARG A 664 6.42 12.89 -32.62
C ARG A 664 7.22 11.61 -32.31
N ARG A 665 7.17 11.09 -31.07
CA ARG A 665 7.87 9.85 -30.65
C ARG A 665 6.86 8.69 -30.75
N THR A 666 7.18 7.66 -31.53
CA THR A 666 6.28 6.52 -31.77
C THR A 666 6.02 5.71 -30.49
N LEU A 667 4.81 5.15 -30.34
CA LEU A 667 4.45 4.32 -29.18
C LEU A 667 5.45 3.18 -28.98
N MET A 668 5.80 2.46 -30.05
CA MET A 668 6.77 1.36 -30.03
C MET A 668 8.08 1.82 -29.38
N LYS A 669 8.77 2.82 -29.94
CA LYS A 669 10.00 3.40 -29.34
C LYS A 669 9.85 3.94 -27.91
N SER A 670 8.63 4.24 -27.45
CA SER A 670 8.32 4.66 -26.08
C SER A 670 8.09 3.48 -25.14
N MET A 671 7.54 2.37 -25.64
CA MET A 671 7.36 1.12 -24.92
C MET A 671 8.63 0.26 -24.93
N ASP A 672 9.42 0.28 -26.01
CA ASP A 672 10.69 -0.43 -26.18
C ASP A 672 11.71 -0.03 -25.11
N GLN A 673 11.66 1.22 -24.62
CA GLN A 673 12.48 1.65 -23.49
C GLN A 673 12.17 0.88 -22.18
N PHE A 674 10.98 0.27 -22.07
CA PHE A 674 10.59 -0.62 -20.97
C PHE A 674 10.61 -2.11 -21.39
N ARG A 675 10.29 -2.43 -22.66
CA ARG A 675 10.32 -3.78 -23.26
C ARG A 675 11.71 -4.26 -23.72
N ARG A 676 12.79 -3.54 -23.41
CA ARG A 676 14.19 -3.97 -23.66
C ARG A 676 14.56 -5.32 -23.04
N HIS A 677 13.70 -5.84 -22.16
CA HIS A 677 13.77 -7.17 -21.55
C HIS A 677 13.18 -8.29 -22.42
N GLU A 678 12.40 -7.99 -23.47
CA GLU A 678 11.71 -8.99 -24.32
C GLU A 678 12.42 -9.21 -25.67
N ILE A 679 13.18 -8.23 -26.16
CA ILE A 679 13.83 -8.27 -27.48
C ILE A 679 15.35 -8.22 -27.33
N ASN A 680 15.97 -9.41 -27.26
CA ASN A 680 17.30 -9.67 -27.85
C ASN A 680 17.69 -11.17 -27.97
N ALA A 681 16.77 -12.11 -27.74
CA ALA A 681 17.03 -13.55 -27.87
C ALA A 681 17.18 -14.05 -29.33
N ARG A 682 16.84 -13.23 -30.34
CA ARG A 682 16.76 -13.67 -31.75
C ARG A 682 17.90 -13.17 -32.65
N GLU A 683 18.53 -12.04 -32.32
CA GLU A 683 19.69 -11.53 -33.08
C GLU A 683 21.01 -12.21 -32.65
N ALA A 684 21.10 -12.70 -31.40
CA ALA A 684 22.26 -13.41 -30.86
C ALA A 684 22.51 -14.81 -31.47
N LEU A 685 21.61 -15.32 -32.32
CA LEU A 685 21.67 -16.66 -32.93
C LEU A 685 21.65 -16.61 -34.47
N GLY A 686 22.01 -15.45 -35.06
CA GLY A 686 21.66 -15.14 -36.45
C GLY A 686 22.78 -14.58 -37.36
N SER A 687 24.07 -14.78 -37.07
CA SER A 687 25.13 -14.49 -38.05
C SER A 687 26.46 -15.23 -37.79
N THR A 688 26.54 -16.47 -38.24
CA THR A 688 27.83 -17.14 -38.50
C THR A 688 28.16 -17.01 -39.99
N GLY A 689 28.79 -15.89 -40.37
CA GLY A 689 29.12 -15.58 -41.76
C GLY A 689 30.25 -14.57 -41.90
N TYR A 690 31.27 -14.94 -42.67
CA TYR A 690 32.50 -14.19 -42.93
C TYR A 690 32.30 -12.72 -43.33
N LEU A 691 33.06 -11.80 -42.74
CA LEU A 691 33.89 -10.80 -43.44
C LEU A 691 34.80 -10.02 -42.47
N GLU A 692 36.01 -9.70 -42.92
CA GLU A 692 37.02 -8.96 -42.13
C GLU A 692 36.94 -7.43 -42.30
N ASN A 693 37.61 -6.73 -41.39
CA ASN A 693 38.17 -5.38 -41.57
C ASN A 693 37.23 -4.21 -41.90
N ARG A 694 36.90 -3.39 -40.88
CA ARG A 694 37.26 -1.95 -40.91
C ARG A 694 37.25 -1.26 -39.53
N ARG A 695 38.11 -0.25 -39.45
CA ARG A 695 38.57 0.52 -38.27
C ARG A 695 37.47 1.12 -37.37
N SER A 696 37.78 1.08 -36.06
CA SER A 696 37.57 2.14 -35.04
C SER A 696 36.52 3.23 -35.30
N GLY A 697 35.47 3.22 -34.47
CA GLY A 697 34.56 4.35 -34.27
C GLY A 697 34.07 4.37 -32.82
N THR A 698 34.12 5.53 -32.15
CA THR A 698 33.73 5.67 -30.74
C THR A 698 32.20 5.66 -30.56
N PRO A 699 31.63 4.91 -29.59
CA PRO A 699 30.19 4.94 -29.32
C PRO A 699 29.76 6.29 -28.75
N SER A 700 29.13 7.12 -29.58
CA SER A 700 28.75 8.49 -29.24
C SER A 700 27.25 8.63 -28.93
N ARG A 701 26.94 9.44 -27.90
CA ARG A 701 25.61 9.92 -27.46
C ARG A 701 24.71 8.92 -26.70
N PHE A 702 24.86 8.98 -25.38
CA PHE A 702 23.83 8.71 -24.37
C PHE A 702 22.49 9.41 -24.73
N ASP A 703 21.35 8.71 -24.57
CA ASP A 703 20.02 9.33 -24.52
C ASP A 703 19.66 9.63 -23.06
N SER A 704 19.75 10.90 -22.66
CA SER A 704 19.42 11.37 -21.31
C SER A 704 17.90 11.48 -21.03
N SER A 705 17.04 11.26 -22.04
CA SER A 705 15.59 11.44 -21.89
C SER A 705 14.89 10.37 -21.06
N PHE A 706 15.47 9.16 -20.94
CA PHE A 706 14.89 8.07 -20.14
C PHE A 706 14.87 8.38 -18.63
N TYR A 707 15.89 9.09 -18.12
CA TYR A 707 16.11 9.23 -16.67
C TYR A 707 15.47 10.46 -16.01
N ARG A 708 14.80 11.34 -16.77
CA ARG A 708 13.91 12.39 -16.21
C ARG A 708 12.59 11.83 -15.62
N THR A 709 12.39 10.51 -15.70
CA THR A 709 11.23 9.80 -15.13
C THR A 709 11.42 9.47 -13.64
N HIS A 710 12.68 9.29 -13.19
CA HIS A 710 13.03 8.92 -11.83
C HIS A 710 13.29 10.16 -10.95
N ASP A 711 12.20 10.84 -10.59
CA ASP A 711 12.17 11.69 -9.41
C ASP A 711 11.75 10.86 -8.18
N PRO A 712 12.58 10.73 -7.13
CA PRO A 712 12.27 9.90 -5.95
C PRO A 712 11.15 10.49 -5.06
N LEU A 713 10.72 11.71 -5.36
CA LEU A 713 9.82 12.56 -4.57
C LEU A 713 8.36 12.06 -4.54
N GLY A 714 7.99 11.04 -5.35
CA GLY A 714 6.59 10.56 -5.48
C GLY A 714 6.29 9.12 -5.02
N TYR A 715 7.28 8.33 -4.62
CA TYR A 715 7.01 6.97 -4.10
C TYR A 715 6.24 7.02 -2.78
N ILE A 716 5.33 6.06 -2.53
CA ILE A 716 4.74 5.83 -1.19
C ILE A 716 4.85 4.33 -0.88
N PRO A 717 5.46 3.93 0.26
CA PRO A 717 5.44 2.55 0.70
C PRO A 717 4.00 2.03 0.86
N SER A 718 3.72 0.85 0.32
CA SER A 718 2.36 0.26 0.31
C SER A 718 1.81 -0.15 1.68
N ASP A 719 2.60 0.06 2.74
CA ASP A 719 2.25 -0.11 4.16
C ASP A 719 1.44 1.07 4.75
N VAL A 720 1.19 2.16 4.02
CA VAL A 720 0.30 3.24 4.48
C VAL A 720 -1.15 2.73 4.55
N GLN A 721 -1.66 2.50 5.76
CA GLN A 721 -3.06 2.14 6.02
C GLN A 721 -3.67 3.04 7.10
N SER A 722 -4.84 3.60 6.80
CA SER A 722 -5.74 4.20 7.79
C SER A 722 -6.63 3.11 8.41
N LEU A 723 -6.27 2.65 9.60
CA LEU A 723 -7.15 1.79 10.40
C LEU A 723 -8.36 2.58 10.92
N LYS A 724 -9.52 1.93 10.94
CA LYS A 724 -10.77 2.50 11.45
C LYS A 724 -10.87 2.32 12.96
N SER A 725 -10.89 3.41 13.72
CA SER A 725 -11.25 3.39 15.14
C SER A 725 -12.76 3.58 15.32
N GLN A 726 -13.47 2.53 15.73
CA GLN A 726 -14.80 2.70 16.34
C GLN A 726 -14.61 3.16 17.78
N ALA A 727 -15.02 4.40 18.08
CA ALA A 727 -15.07 4.91 19.45
C ALA A 727 -16.46 4.65 20.05
N THR A 728 -16.54 3.83 21.09
CA THR A 728 -17.72 3.72 21.95
C THR A 728 -17.86 4.98 22.79
N TYR A 729 -18.98 5.67 22.68
CA TYR A 729 -19.27 6.87 23.48
C TYR A 729 -19.59 6.50 24.93
N SER A 730 -19.02 7.27 25.87
CA SER A 730 -19.56 7.45 27.22
C SER A 730 -19.71 8.95 27.48
N SER A 731 -20.82 9.33 28.11
CA SER A 731 -21.27 10.73 28.24
C SER A 731 -20.92 11.34 29.59
N GLY A 732 -20.46 12.59 29.63
CA GLY A 732 -20.32 13.33 30.89
C GLY A 732 -19.78 14.75 30.72
N LEU A 733 -20.67 15.74 30.62
CA LEU A 733 -20.35 17.16 30.76
C LEU A 733 -21.29 17.81 31.78
N PRO A 734 -20.77 18.42 32.87
CA PRO A 734 -21.49 19.43 33.62
C PRO A 734 -21.27 20.81 32.99
N MET A 735 -22.35 21.60 32.84
CA MET A 735 -22.23 23.02 32.49
C MET A 735 -21.94 23.86 33.74
N PHE A 736 -21.23 24.97 33.58
CA PHE A 736 -21.23 26.09 34.53
C PHE A 736 -21.28 27.44 33.83
N THR A 737 -21.82 28.45 34.51
CA THR A 737 -22.31 29.69 33.93
C THR A 737 -21.81 30.94 34.67
N GLY A 738 -21.40 31.97 33.91
CA GLY A 738 -21.40 33.37 34.36
C GLY A 738 -20.19 33.85 35.16
N GLY A 739 -19.82 35.11 34.93
CA GLY A 739 -18.77 35.84 35.65
C GLY A 739 -18.34 37.09 34.86
N SER A 740 -18.43 38.29 35.45
CA SER A 740 -18.43 39.56 34.71
C SER A 740 -17.41 40.60 35.22
N GLY A 741 -16.21 40.59 34.64
CA GLY A 741 -15.20 41.67 34.72
C GLY A 741 -14.75 42.09 36.13
N PRO A 742 -14.13 43.28 36.28
CA PRO A 742 -13.50 44.14 35.27
C PRO A 742 -11.97 44.29 35.52
N PHE A 743 -11.25 44.99 34.62
CA PHE A 743 -10.32 46.10 34.94
C PHE A 743 -9.44 46.47 33.74
N ALA A 744 -9.26 47.77 33.52
CA ALA A 744 -8.18 48.37 32.74
C ALA A 744 -7.51 49.43 33.65
N PRO A 745 -6.31 49.96 33.30
CA PRO A 745 -6.32 51.12 32.41
C PRO A 745 -5.16 51.21 31.40
N SER A 746 -5.30 52.19 30.52
CA SER A 746 -4.36 52.61 29.46
C SER A 746 -3.04 53.21 29.95
N MET A 747 -2.01 53.19 29.07
CA MET A 747 -1.52 54.46 28.50
C MET A 747 -0.78 54.29 27.16
N GLN A 748 -0.77 55.36 26.35
CA GLN A 748 -0.06 55.47 25.07
C GLN A 748 1.25 56.25 25.25
N ARG A 749 2.21 56.11 24.33
CA ARG A 749 2.91 57.29 23.75
C ARG A 749 3.70 57.02 22.44
N THR A 750 3.55 57.98 21.52
CA THR A 750 4.50 58.51 20.50
C THR A 750 5.62 57.61 19.94
N ALA A 751 5.79 57.34 18.63
CA ALA A 751 5.45 58.01 17.35
C ALA A 751 6.43 59.08 16.81
N GLY A 752 6.85 58.86 15.56
CA GLY A 752 7.74 59.66 14.69
C GLY A 752 8.44 58.71 13.70
N GLY A 753 8.53 58.90 12.38
CA GLY A 753 8.32 60.07 11.50
C GLY A 753 9.65 60.44 10.81
N ALA A 754 9.77 60.79 9.53
CA ALA A 754 8.86 61.08 8.40
C ALA A 754 9.70 61.15 7.09
N LYS A 755 9.26 61.15 5.81
CA LYS A 755 7.98 60.95 5.06
C LYS A 755 8.35 60.91 3.54
N ARG A 756 7.73 60.06 2.70
CA ARG A 756 7.44 60.24 1.22
C ARG A 756 6.77 58.96 0.67
N SER A 757 5.46 58.91 0.31
CA SER A 757 4.71 59.49 -0.84
C SER A 757 4.89 58.70 -2.15
N THR A 758 3.89 58.33 -2.96
CA THR A 758 2.39 58.49 -3.03
C THR A 758 1.88 57.51 -4.14
N TYR A 759 0.60 57.21 -4.45
CA TYR A 759 -0.78 57.68 -4.16
C TYR A 759 -1.76 56.45 -4.32
N SER A 760 -2.98 56.33 -3.75
CA SER A 760 -4.31 56.98 -3.99
C SER A 760 -5.00 56.58 -5.32
N TYR A 761 -6.31 56.29 -5.47
CA TYR A 761 -7.54 56.07 -4.63
C TYR A 761 -8.60 55.36 -5.56
N ALA A 762 -9.80 54.89 -5.19
CA ALA A 762 -10.44 54.34 -3.97
C ALA A 762 -11.85 53.77 -4.34
N SER A 763 -12.59 53.21 -3.38
CA SER A 763 -13.95 52.61 -3.55
C SER A 763 -15.11 53.63 -3.49
N SER A 764 -16.35 53.19 -3.76
CA SER A 764 -17.57 53.78 -3.17
C SER A 764 -18.76 52.79 -3.09
N ILE A 765 -19.57 52.90 -2.03
CA ILE A 765 -20.88 52.26 -1.78
C ILE A 765 -21.73 53.24 -0.94
N ILE A 766 -22.99 53.51 -1.32
CA ILE A 766 -24.06 54.28 -0.64
C ILE A 766 -25.30 54.26 -1.58
N SER A 767 -26.58 54.22 -1.21
CA SER A 767 -27.32 53.89 0.04
C SER A 767 -28.80 53.56 -0.30
N GLN A 768 -29.72 53.63 0.67
CA GLN A 768 -31.20 53.63 0.54
C GLN A 768 -31.71 54.86 -0.29
N ASP A 769 -32.97 55.02 -0.70
CA ASP A 769 -34.24 54.62 -0.05
C ASP A 769 -35.49 54.64 -1.01
N ALA A 770 -36.66 54.28 -0.48
CA ALA A 770 -38.04 54.59 -0.92
C ALA A 770 -38.69 53.92 -2.17
N GLY A 771 -40.02 53.80 -2.08
CA GLY A 771 -41.01 53.61 -3.17
C GLY A 771 -42.17 54.63 -2.99
N PRO A 772 -43.40 54.44 -3.54
CA PRO A 772 -43.96 53.33 -4.33
C PRO A 772 -44.56 53.77 -5.70
N GLY A 773 -45.25 52.88 -6.43
CA GLY A 773 -46.07 53.23 -7.61
C GLY A 773 -46.88 52.05 -8.18
N SER A 774 -48.09 52.28 -8.69
CA SER A 774 -49.07 51.22 -9.02
C SER A 774 -49.86 51.46 -10.33
N ILE A 775 -49.90 50.45 -11.21
CA ILE A 775 -50.81 50.29 -12.38
C ILE A 775 -50.98 48.75 -12.61
N ALA A 776 -52.02 48.25 -13.30
CA ALA A 776 -53.43 48.09 -12.90
C ALA A 776 -54.23 47.43 -14.06
N GLU A 777 -55.14 46.48 -13.75
CA GLU A 777 -56.09 45.82 -14.70
C GLU A 777 -55.44 45.05 -15.88
N THR A 778 -56.13 44.26 -16.74
CA THR A 778 -57.29 43.32 -16.65
C THR A 778 -56.97 42.15 -17.63
N GLY A 779 -57.69 41.03 -17.78
CA GLY A 779 -58.93 40.44 -17.24
C GLY A 779 -58.96 38.93 -17.66
N SER A 780 -59.71 38.02 -17.02
CA SER A 780 -61.17 37.75 -17.15
C SER A 780 -61.57 36.93 -18.41
N VAL A 781 -62.43 35.87 -18.40
CA VAL A 781 -63.10 35.08 -17.33
C VAL A 781 -63.77 33.79 -17.92
N ALA A 782 -64.19 32.82 -17.06
CA ALA A 782 -65.10 31.66 -17.31
C ALA A 782 -64.62 30.44 -18.18
N GLY A 783 -65.18 29.22 -18.03
CA GLY A 783 -66.02 28.67 -16.93
C GLY A 783 -66.88 27.42 -17.27
N SER A 784 -67.09 26.52 -16.29
CA SER A 784 -68.02 25.35 -16.26
C SER A 784 -67.63 24.11 -17.11
N ALA A 785 -68.06 22.85 -16.84
CA ALA A 785 -69.02 22.29 -15.85
C ALA A 785 -68.60 20.90 -15.28
N VAL A 786 -69.41 20.34 -14.37
CA VAL A 786 -69.22 19.13 -13.50
C VAL A 786 -70.63 18.48 -13.33
N PRO A 787 -70.86 17.13 -13.25
CA PRO A 787 -70.70 16.37 -11.98
C PRO A 787 -70.57 14.81 -11.97
N SER A 788 -70.39 14.32 -10.73
CA SER A 788 -70.77 13.00 -10.15
C SER A 788 -69.77 11.83 -10.13
N ASP A 789 -69.68 11.00 -9.07
CA ASP A 789 -69.92 11.22 -7.61
C ASP A 789 -69.29 10.07 -6.75
N ARG A 790 -69.18 10.27 -5.42
CA ARG A 790 -68.80 9.33 -4.33
C ARG A 790 -67.32 8.92 -4.27
N ALA A 791 -66.49 9.28 -3.26
CA ALA A 791 -66.56 9.22 -1.78
C ALA A 791 -66.11 7.84 -1.20
N SER A 792 -65.34 7.73 -0.10
CA SER A 792 -65.11 8.68 1.03
C SER A 792 -63.69 8.60 1.67
N SER A 793 -63.24 9.72 2.28
CA SER A 793 -62.34 9.90 3.48
C SER A 793 -61.10 9.00 3.71
N MET A 794 -59.86 9.51 3.92
CA MET A 794 -59.32 10.42 4.97
C MET A 794 -59.28 9.84 6.41
N ALA A 795 -58.30 10.13 7.30
CA ALA A 795 -56.93 10.70 7.19
C ALA A 795 -56.18 10.69 8.56
N TYR A 796 -54.84 10.90 8.58
CA TYR A 796 -54.02 11.45 9.71
C TYR A 796 -54.01 10.68 11.07
N SER A 797 -53.20 10.98 12.12
CA SER A 797 -51.83 11.54 12.27
C SER A 797 -51.23 11.19 13.67
N GLN A 798 -49.89 11.25 13.77
CA GLN A 798 -48.94 11.28 14.91
C GLN A 798 -49.35 11.12 16.41
N SER A 799 -48.58 10.25 17.08
CA SER A 799 -47.87 10.39 18.40
C SER A 799 -48.57 10.53 19.77
N ASP A 800 -47.94 9.85 20.76
CA ASP A 800 -47.84 10.11 22.21
C ASP A 800 -49.07 10.29 23.11
N ARG A 801 -49.29 9.30 24.00
CA ARG A 801 -49.72 9.53 25.40
C ARG A 801 -49.07 8.56 26.40
N LEU A 802 -48.59 9.12 27.52
CA LEU A 802 -47.92 8.45 28.64
C LEU A 802 -48.90 8.24 29.83
N ARG A 803 -48.57 7.30 30.76
CA ARG A 803 -49.15 6.97 32.11
C ARG A 803 -49.88 5.61 32.17
N ARG A 804 -49.91 4.84 33.28
CA ARG A 804 -49.91 5.20 34.74
C ARG A 804 -49.67 3.97 35.67
N ARG A 805 -49.14 4.18 36.88
CA ARG A 805 -49.14 3.30 38.11
C ARG A 805 -48.38 1.95 38.01
N LEU A 806 -47.53 1.49 38.96
CA LEU A 806 -47.47 1.45 40.45
C LEU A 806 -48.11 0.20 41.10
N SER A 807 -47.31 -0.74 41.63
CA SER A 807 -47.24 -1.12 43.08
C SER A 807 -46.57 -2.49 43.36
N TYR A 808 -45.59 -2.54 44.30
CA TYR A 808 -45.24 -3.62 45.28
C TYR A 808 -45.02 -5.09 44.79
N SER A 809 -44.25 -5.99 45.44
CA SER A 809 -43.24 -5.87 46.52
C SER A 809 -42.29 -7.08 46.64
N SER A 810 -41.07 -6.77 47.05
CA SER A 810 -39.92 -7.52 47.59
C SER A 810 -40.06 -8.80 48.48
N LEU A 811 -38.98 -9.61 48.43
CA LEU A 811 -38.24 -10.32 49.52
C LEU A 811 -38.61 -11.74 50.03
N ALA A 812 -37.53 -12.45 50.44
CA ALA A 812 -37.43 -13.74 51.18
C ALA A 812 -37.96 -15.03 50.49
N GLY A 813 -37.54 -16.26 50.85
CA GLY A 813 -36.43 -16.68 51.72
C GLY A 813 -36.54 -18.14 52.25
N THR A 814 -35.40 -18.80 52.50
CA THR A 814 -35.17 -19.99 53.37
C THR A 814 -35.93 -21.34 53.17
N SER A 815 -35.17 -22.35 52.71
CA SER A 815 -34.95 -23.71 53.29
C SER A 815 -36.07 -24.77 53.51
N ASP A 816 -35.81 -25.96 52.91
CA ASP A 816 -35.66 -27.28 53.57
C ASP A 816 -36.75 -28.39 53.61
N ILE A 817 -36.22 -29.62 53.47
CA ILE A 817 -36.70 -30.98 53.87
C ILE A 817 -37.81 -31.68 53.05
N GLY A 818 -37.47 -32.88 52.57
CA GLY A 818 -38.34 -33.94 52.04
C GLY A 818 -37.51 -35.20 51.77
N SER A 819 -37.97 -36.40 52.18
CA SER A 819 -37.06 -37.54 52.44
C SER A 819 -37.40 -38.86 51.71
N SER A 820 -36.37 -39.70 51.60
CA SER A 820 -36.38 -41.18 51.50
C SER A 820 -36.90 -41.84 50.21
N PHE A 821 -35.99 -42.52 49.50
CA PHE A 821 -35.95 -44.00 49.42
C PHE A 821 -34.51 -44.45 49.03
N ASP A 822 -34.20 -45.73 49.14
CA ASP A 822 -32.83 -46.24 49.41
C ASP A 822 -32.51 -47.58 48.68
N TYR A 823 -31.24 -48.01 48.71
CA TYR A 823 -30.63 -49.26 48.17
C TYR A 823 -30.41 -49.30 46.63
N LYS A 824 -29.27 -49.78 46.09
CA LYS A 824 -28.05 -50.36 46.72
C LYS A 824 -26.77 -50.23 45.83
N SER A 825 -25.63 -50.60 46.42
CA SER A 825 -24.27 -50.74 45.86
C SER A 825 -24.15 -51.82 44.74
N GLN A 826 -23.03 -52.04 44.04
CA GLN A 826 -21.61 -51.76 44.34
C GLN A 826 -20.70 -51.77 43.08
N ASP A 827 -19.45 -51.29 43.24
CA ASP A 827 -18.34 -51.39 42.26
C ASP A 827 -17.80 -52.83 42.10
N ASP A 828 -17.15 -53.15 40.96
CA ASP A 828 -15.74 -53.60 40.95
C ASP A 828 -15.10 -53.79 39.54
N ILE A 829 -13.83 -53.35 39.46
CA ILE A 829 -12.59 -53.93 38.87
C ILE A 829 -12.63 -54.89 37.64
N GLY A 830 -11.68 -54.71 36.71
CA GLY A 830 -11.25 -55.65 35.64
C GLY A 830 -11.33 -55.04 34.23
N ASP A 831 -10.32 -54.45 33.59
CA ASP A 831 -8.86 -54.72 33.45
C ASP A 831 -8.49 -55.67 32.26
N ASP A 832 -7.25 -55.56 31.77
CA ASP A 832 -6.55 -56.32 30.71
C ASP A 832 -6.91 -56.15 29.20
N ASP A 833 -6.17 -55.23 28.56
CA ASP A 833 -5.16 -55.41 27.47
C ASP A 833 -5.49 -56.14 26.12
N VAL A 834 -4.49 -56.06 25.22
CA VAL A 834 -4.20 -56.91 24.04
C VAL A 834 -4.91 -56.58 22.72
N LYS A 835 -4.37 -55.53 22.06
CA LYS A 835 -3.60 -55.58 20.77
C LYS A 835 -4.20 -56.26 19.51
N SER A 836 -3.49 -55.99 18.40
CA SER A 836 -3.57 -56.62 17.06
C SER A 836 -4.71 -56.14 16.16
N GLN A 837 -4.50 -55.27 15.17
CA GLN A 837 -3.62 -55.35 13.97
C GLN A 837 -4.14 -56.25 12.83
N TYR A 838 -3.80 -55.84 11.60
CA TYR A 838 -4.10 -56.39 10.29
C TYR A 838 -5.59 -56.27 9.88
N ALA A 839 -6.02 -55.50 8.86
CA ALA A 839 -5.46 -55.02 7.58
C ALA A 839 -5.80 -55.90 6.36
N GLY A 840 -6.04 -55.24 5.22
CA GLY A 840 -6.59 -55.84 4.01
C GLY A 840 -8.14 -55.80 3.98
N THR A 841 -8.81 -55.70 2.82
CA THR A 841 -8.26 -55.43 1.48
C THR A 841 -9.31 -54.74 0.59
N GLN A 842 -8.89 -54.34 -0.61
CA GLN A 842 -9.68 -53.64 -1.63
C GLN A 842 -10.93 -54.40 -2.08
N THR A 843 -12.08 -53.72 -2.13
CA THR A 843 -13.03 -53.60 -3.26
C THR A 843 -14.19 -52.71 -2.79
N GLY A 844 -14.84 -51.88 -3.62
CA GLY A 844 -14.70 -51.62 -5.05
C GLY A 844 -16.01 -51.89 -5.79
N VAL A 845 -16.53 -50.90 -6.53
CA VAL A 845 -17.82 -50.94 -7.26
C VAL A 845 -19.02 -50.88 -6.25
N THR A 846 -20.14 -50.15 -6.42
CA THR A 846 -20.75 -49.49 -7.59
C THR A 846 -21.42 -48.14 -7.24
N VAL A 847 -21.45 -47.25 -8.24
CA VAL A 847 -22.42 -46.16 -8.54
C VAL A 847 -23.65 -46.00 -7.61
N PHE A 848 -23.80 -44.82 -7.01
CA PHE A 848 -24.72 -43.76 -7.52
C PHE A 848 -24.14 -42.36 -7.24
#